data_AF-A0A932PD57-F1
#
_entry.id   AF-A0A932PD57-F1
#
_cell.length_a   1.000
_cell.length_b   1.000
_cell.length_c   1.000
_cell.angle_alpha   90.00
_cell.angle_beta   90.00
_cell.angle_gamma   90.00
#
_symmetry.space_group_name_H-M   'P 1'
#
loop_
_entity.id
_entity.type
_entity.pdbx_description
1 polymer ?
#
loop_
_entity_poly.entity_id
_entity_poly.type
_entity_poly.pdbx_seq_one_letter_code
_entity_poly.pdbx_strand_id
1 'polypeptide(L)'
;MNTRHVFSLAVPCIALCSVVVADHPPLAKSPLTAEQAHDIQQKWATHIGQPLGTTNSVGMKLVLLPPGEFTMGRTEEQLDTILTMIKNDPKTKRNYGGQVVWSMLMMPAHRVRITKPFYMGATEVTVGQFRQSVEASGYKTEAEQGLDSGEPYKGDRPQSTWRKPMAWRKDYKQKDDEPVLHLCWNDCVAFCKWLSEKENSSPPLRGGDSATESRATIEYFMPTEAEWEYACRAGTTTPWHFGDFEDVDRVAHEFAYWSQGQQGKHEVPRSVGLGKPNAFGLYDMHGNLWEYVADWWHRMYYKESPLNDPTGPDTQDELNRLRRIIRGSSFDWDSWGGDSAYRMRIGQRSTQHPHMGFRVAMRIQGVQGVPPAVDPEEDRRSKKRDPGPGSNEVLTALRGGAIKHKPSKELTIDLGGGVKMEFVLIPAGSFLMGSDTDLKDERPVHRVVISKPFYMARYELTQSQWEAIMGKNERLEELRKDKADEAVGPNKAMNELSWTACQDFIGKLNVARRSAAASRDGVAGHFALPTEAQWEYACRAGSTTEFSFSDDAAALGEYAWFHGNMNWVGQPGFRGKLFYHDVGVKKPNTFGLYDIHGGVWEWCADWYDPDYYFTAPLVNPIGPEKGPFRVLRGGSWFRYAKYARSSYRKFFHPDGDGDATTAYITDFGCRLVINLEEDSTPTKSTPNKKGENQQLLGLAENLVKRTGSPVFGPGESGDWDDQGCGCFSLSKVGDQFMLWYNASGKRHKEWHIGLATSADGTEWKRSAANPIMRSGGMPCVLKIGDKFYMLFAACGGFMLAKSQDGMTWKQHGTGPVLRGVGESNDPCLKKFGDQFVLWYCGKVDGHYRILRATSPDCIYWELDPQPVIPLGGEGEFDSNGHAGPEVLKVDDTYFLFYLGNDKKRARWSAGVATSKDGKNWTKSSANPVLDIGGPDAWDGGSLMGLAVLWLDGRFHVWYAALAAGAKDKSEAEAGIRIGYAISKSDTSGSTHPAQAGERSKE
;
A
#
# COMPACT_ATOMS: atom_id res chain seq x y z
N MET A 1 -40.29 -17.27 -63.97
CA MET A 1 -39.55 -18.36 -63.29
C MET A 1 -38.72 -17.74 -62.17
N ASN A 2 -38.76 -18.34 -60.98
CA ASN A 2 -38.00 -17.99 -59.78
C ASN A 2 -36.49 -17.80 -60.06
N THR A 3 -35.82 -16.84 -59.40
CA THR A 3 -34.97 -17.08 -58.21
C THR A 3 -34.08 -15.87 -57.79
N ARG A 4 -34.13 -15.58 -56.49
CA ARG A 4 -33.05 -15.26 -55.50
C ARG A 4 -32.18 -13.98 -55.57
N HIS A 5 -32.42 -13.14 -54.54
CA HIS A 5 -31.56 -12.36 -53.61
C HIS A 5 -30.05 -12.14 -53.88
N VAL A 6 -29.55 -10.91 -53.57
CA VAL A 6 -28.70 -10.55 -52.39
C VAL A 6 -28.65 -9.00 -52.22
N PHE A 7 -28.44 -8.58 -50.96
CA PHE A 7 -28.51 -7.27 -50.27
C PHE A 7 -27.62 -6.09 -50.73
N SER A 8 -28.07 -4.86 -50.46
CA SER A 8 -27.22 -3.73 -50.03
C SER A 8 -28.00 -2.66 -49.21
N LEU A 9 -27.55 -2.51 -47.96
CA LEU A 9 -27.55 -1.37 -47.02
C LEU A 9 -28.58 -0.22 -47.15
N ALA A 10 -29.44 -0.10 -46.14
CA ALA A 10 -30.04 1.17 -45.71
C ALA A 10 -29.84 1.35 -44.20
N VAL A 11 -29.15 2.42 -43.82
CA VAL A 11 -28.93 2.86 -42.44
C VAL A 11 -30.19 3.59 -41.96
N PRO A 12 -30.82 3.23 -40.81
CA PRO A 12 -31.80 4.08 -40.17
C PRO A 12 -31.10 4.99 -39.15
N CYS A 13 -31.17 6.30 -39.39
CA CYS A 13 -30.89 7.32 -38.38
C CYS A 13 -31.77 7.08 -37.15
N ILE A 14 -31.16 6.69 -36.04
CA ILE A 14 -31.80 6.70 -34.73
C ILE A 14 -31.78 8.15 -34.25
N ALA A 15 -32.98 8.70 -34.04
CA ALA A 15 -33.18 9.98 -33.39
C ALA A 15 -32.51 9.96 -32.01
N LEU A 16 -31.52 10.83 -31.81
CA LEU A 16 -31.03 11.19 -30.48
C LEU A 16 -32.19 11.87 -29.73
N CYS A 17 -32.92 11.11 -28.93
CA CYS A 17 -33.65 11.68 -27.81
C CYS A 17 -32.60 12.28 -26.87
N SER A 18 -32.39 13.59 -26.97
CA SER A 18 -31.76 14.37 -25.91
C SER A 18 -32.62 14.22 -24.66
N VAL A 19 -32.21 13.32 -23.76
CA VAL A 19 -32.69 13.31 -22.38
C VAL A 19 -32.29 14.66 -21.81
N VAL A 20 -33.28 15.52 -21.59
CA VAL A 20 -33.13 16.72 -20.76
C VAL A 20 -32.83 16.19 -19.36
N VAL A 21 -31.54 16.10 -19.00
CA VAL A 21 -31.13 15.87 -17.62
C VAL A 21 -31.64 17.08 -16.84
N ALA A 22 -32.57 16.87 -15.91
CA ALA A 22 -33.04 17.94 -15.06
C ALA A 22 -31.82 18.59 -14.37
N ASP A 23 -31.70 19.92 -14.46
CA ASP A 23 -30.64 20.69 -13.80
C ASP A 23 -30.81 20.56 -12.27
N HIS A 24 -30.17 19.53 -11.70
CA HIS A 24 -30.02 19.41 -10.26
C HIS A 24 -28.82 20.26 -9.80
N PRO A 25 -28.80 20.75 -8.54
CA PRO A 25 -27.66 21.46 -8.00
C PRO A 25 -26.39 20.59 -7.99
N PRO A 26 -25.19 21.20 -7.82
CA PRO A 26 -23.94 20.44 -7.74
C PRO A 26 -23.94 19.49 -6.54
N LEU A 27 -23.23 18.37 -6.68
CA LEU A 27 -22.95 17.44 -5.59
C LEU A 27 -21.96 18.05 -4.60
N ALA A 28 -22.14 17.77 -3.31
CA ALA A 28 -21.10 18.03 -2.31
C ALA A 28 -19.99 16.97 -2.46
N LYS A 29 -18.89 17.34 -3.11
CA LYS A 29 -17.74 16.44 -3.35
C LYS A 29 -16.56 16.83 -2.48
N SER A 30 -16.14 15.96 -1.56
CA SER A 30 -14.93 16.21 -0.75
C SER A 30 -13.67 16.26 -1.63
N PRO A 31 -12.69 17.14 -1.33
CA PRO A 31 -12.66 18.07 -0.21
C PRO A 31 -13.45 19.37 -0.46
N LEU A 32 -14.13 19.89 0.57
CA LEU A 32 -14.85 21.17 0.58
C LEU A 32 -14.42 22.06 1.74
N THR A 33 -14.47 23.37 1.55
CA THR A 33 -14.48 24.33 2.65
C THR A 33 -15.86 24.38 3.31
N ALA A 34 -15.94 24.89 4.55
CA ALA A 34 -17.22 25.06 5.24
C ALA A 34 -18.20 25.98 4.46
N GLU A 35 -17.68 27.03 3.82
CA GLU A 35 -18.47 27.93 2.98
C GLU A 35 -19.05 27.21 1.75
N GLN A 36 -18.25 26.37 1.08
CA GLN A 36 -18.70 25.58 -0.06
C GLN A 36 -19.76 24.54 0.35
N ALA A 37 -19.55 23.85 1.47
CA ALA A 37 -20.51 22.89 2.00
C ALA A 37 -21.86 23.55 2.27
N HIS A 38 -21.86 24.71 2.94
CA HIS A 38 -23.06 25.48 3.25
C HIS A 38 -23.76 26.03 1.99
N ASP A 39 -23.01 26.56 1.02
CA ASP A 39 -23.56 27.03 -0.27
C ASP A 39 -24.27 25.90 -1.02
N ILE A 40 -23.67 24.70 -1.07
CA ILE A 40 -24.29 23.53 -1.71
C ILE A 40 -25.55 23.09 -0.95
N GLN A 41 -25.52 23.06 0.39
CA GLN A 41 -26.72 22.78 1.19
C GLN A 41 -27.85 23.76 0.88
N GLN A 42 -27.56 25.05 0.81
CA GLN A 42 -28.55 26.11 0.54
C GLN A 42 -29.14 25.98 -0.88
N LYS A 43 -28.32 25.62 -1.88
CA LYS A 43 -28.79 25.37 -3.24
C LYS A 43 -29.72 24.16 -3.30
N TRP A 44 -29.38 23.07 -2.61
CA TRP A 44 -30.25 21.89 -2.52
C TRP A 44 -31.54 22.16 -1.78
N ALA A 45 -31.49 22.87 -0.64
CA ALA A 45 -32.67 23.30 0.11
C ALA A 45 -33.65 24.07 -0.80
N THR A 46 -33.11 25.04 -1.54
CA THR A 46 -33.89 25.84 -2.50
C THR A 46 -34.46 24.98 -3.63
N HIS A 47 -33.68 24.05 -4.18
CA HIS A 47 -34.09 23.18 -5.28
C HIS A 47 -35.23 22.22 -4.89
N ILE A 48 -35.19 21.65 -3.69
CA ILE A 48 -36.23 20.73 -3.22
C ILE A 48 -37.40 21.44 -2.52
N GLY A 49 -37.37 22.78 -2.43
CA GLY A 49 -38.40 23.58 -1.78
C GLY A 49 -38.51 23.33 -0.27
N GLN A 50 -37.39 23.07 0.40
CA GLN A 50 -37.35 22.79 1.84
C GLN A 50 -36.37 23.73 2.56
N PRO A 51 -36.56 24.02 3.86
CA PRO A 51 -35.66 24.90 4.61
C PRO A 51 -34.34 24.20 4.93
N LEU A 52 -33.23 24.94 4.98
CA LEU A 52 -31.91 24.38 5.32
C LEU A 52 -31.89 23.68 6.69
N GLY A 53 -32.67 24.19 7.65
CA GLY A 53 -32.92 23.53 8.93
C GLY A 53 -34.38 23.59 9.34
N THR A 54 -34.85 22.59 10.08
CA THR A 54 -36.23 22.51 10.58
C THR A 54 -36.27 21.98 12.00
N THR A 55 -37.40 22.15 12.69
CA THR A 55 -37.65 21.60 14.03
C THR A 55 -38.93 20.79 14.00
N ASN A 56 -38.89 19.55 14.44
CA ASN A 56 -40.05 18.65 14.42
C ASN A 56 -40.91 18.75 15.70
N SER A 57 -41.95 17.93 15.80
CA SER A 57 -42.95 17.94 16.89
C SER A 57 -42.40 17.58 18.27
N VAL A 58 -41.19 17.03 18.38
CA VAL A 58 -40.53 16.73 19.67
C VAL A 58 -39.43 17.74 20.02
N GLY A 59 -39.29 18.81 19.22
CA GLY A 59 -38.27 19.85 19.42
C GLY A 59 -36.88 19.47 18.89
N MET A 60 -36.79 18.44 18.05
CA MET A 60 -35.52 18.03 17.44
C MET A 60 -35.17 18.95 16.27
N LYS A 61 -33.98 19.55 16.33
CA LYS A 61 -33.43 20.34 15.23
C LYS A 61 -32.80 19.41 14.19
N LEU A 62 -33.17 19.59 12.94
CA LEU A 62 -32.76 18.79 11.80
C LEU A 62 -32.08 19.70 10.78
N VAL A 63 -30.98 19.26 10.18
CA VAL A 63 -30.25 19.99 9.13
C VAL A 63 -30.25 19.20 7.83
N LEU A 64 -30.47 19.86 6.71
CA LEU A 64 -30.49 19.24 5.38
C LEU A 64 -29.06 18.92 4.92
N LEU A 65 -28.77 17.67 4.62
CA LEU A 65 -27.55 17.23 3.97
C LEU A 65 -27.82 17.02 2.47
N PRO A 66 -26.97 17.56 1.59
CA PRO A 66 -27.17 17.44 0.15
C PRO A 66 -26.66 16.08 -0.35
N PRO A 67 -27.09 15.61 -1.53
CA PRO A 67 -26.37 14.56 -2.26
C PRO A 67 -24.89 14.91 -2.42
N GLY A 68 -24.03 13.90 -2.32
CA GLY A 68 -22.59 14.11 -2.29
C GLY A 68 -21.77 12.88 -2.63
N GLU A 69 -20.47 13.09 -2.81
CA GLU A 69 -19.47 12.04 -3.04
C GLU A 69 -18.30 12.23 -2.09
N PHE A 70 -17.88 11.15 -1.43
CA PHE A 70 -16.75 11.17 -0.51
C PHE A 70 -15.99 9.83 -0.52
N THR A 71 -14.79 9.83 0.06
CA THR A 71 -14.03 8.61 0.31
C THR A 71 -14.40 8.06 1.68
N MET A 72 -15.10 6.93 1.71
CA MET A 72 -15.49 6.22 2.93
C MET A 72 -14.36 5.29 3.36
N GLY A 73 -14.09 5.23 4.67
CA GLY A 73 -13.04 4.42 5.25
C GLY A 73 -11.67 5.10 5.30
N ARG A 74 -10.66 4.30 5.63
CA ARG A 74 -9.30 4.74 5.92
C ARG A 74 -8.39 4.51 4.72
N THR A 75 -7.50 5.46 4.46
CA THR A 75 -6.48 5.34 3.40
C THR A 75 -5.26 4.56 3.90
N GLU A 76 -4.45 4.07 2.98
CA GLU A 76 -3.16 3.43 3.28
C GLU A 76 -2.23 4.36 4.08
N GLU A 77 -2.12 5.63 3.68
CA GLU A 77 -1.30 6.64 4.37
C GLU A 77 -1.75 6.86 5.84
N GLN A 78 -3.06 6.86 6.08
CA GLN A 78 -3.62 6.96 7.42
C GLN A 78 -3.34 5.69 8.24
N LEU A 79 -3.45 4.51 7.63
CA LEU A 79 -3.11 3.25 8.27
C LEU A 79 -1.64 3.23 8.68
N ASP A 80 -0.72 3.57 7.79
CA ASP A 80 0.73 3.59 8.05
C ASP A 80 1.10 4.52 9.21
N THR A 81 0.46 5.69 9.26
CA THR A 81 0.64 6.67 10.34
C THR A 81 0.22 6.07 11.68
N ILE A 82 -0.97 5.46 11.74
CA ILE A 82 -1.50 4.82 12.94
C ILE A 82 -0.62 3.63 13.36
N LEU A 83 -0.22 2.79 12.41
CA LEU A 83 0.65 1.65 12.67
C LEU A 83 2.02 2.07 13.19
N THR A 84 2.56 3.18 12.70
CA THR A 84 3.81 3.77 13.20
C THR A 84 3.66 4.24 14.65
N MET A 85 2.54 4.91 14.97
CA MET A 85 2.23 5.33 16.34
C MET A 85 2.12 4.11 17.27
N ILE A 86 1.40 3.07 16.87
CA ILE A 86 1.22 1.84 17.67
C ILE A 86 2.56 1.11 17.89
N LYS A 87 3.46 1.07 16.88
CA LYS A 87 4.81 0.49 17.00
C LYS A 87 5.65 1.22 18.04
N ASN A 88 5.47 2.53 18.16
CA ASN A 88 6.26 3.39 19.02
C ASN A 88 5.69 3.53 20.44
N ASP A 89 4.41 3.27 20.66
CA ASP A 89 3.81 3.31 22.00
C ASP A 89 4.12 2.02 22.80
N PRO A 90 4.84 2.11 23.94
CA PRO A 90 5.16 0.97 24.79
C PRO A 90 3.95 0.18 25.30
N LYS A 91 2.78 0.82 25.44
CA LYS A 91 1.55 0.17 25.91
C LYS A 91 0.95 -0.73 24.83
N THR A 92 0.89 -0.24 23.59
CA THR A 92 0.26 -0.98 22.47
C THR A 92 1.22 -1.89 21.73
N LYS A 93 2.54 -1.63 21.80
CA LYS A 93 3.59 -2.44 21.16
C LYS A 93 3.51 -3.93 21.51
N ARG A 94 3.11 -4.26 22.75
CA ARG A 94 2.94 -5.65 23.21
C ARG A 94 1.80 -6.41 22.51
N ASN A 95 0.87 -5.69 21.88
CA ASN A 95 -0.26 -6.25 21.13
C ASN A 95 -0.33 -5.65 19.71
N TYR A 96 0.84 -5.45 19.09
CA TYR A 96 0.93 -4.79 17.78
C TYR A 96 0.07 -5.49 16.72
N GLY A 97 0.18 -6.81 16.59
CA GLY A 97 -0.62 -7.59 15.63
C GLY A 97 -2.13 -7.37 15.82
N GLY A 98 -2.63 -7.43 17.06
CA GLY A 98 -4.03 -7.15 17.36
C GLY A 98 -4.48 -5.74 16.94
N GLN A 99 -3.63 -4.73 17.12
CA GLN A 99 -3.91 -3.34 16.74
C GLN A 99 -3.88 -3.13 15.22
N VAL A 100 -3.04 -3.87 14.50
CA VAL A 100 -3.06 -3.93 13.03
C VAL A 100 -4.42 -4.43 12.54
N VAL A 101 -4.89 -5.56 13.06
CA VAL A 101 -6.16 -6.17 12.63
C VAL A 101 -7.34 -5.23 12.90
N TRP A 102 -7.36 -4.56 14.05
CA TRP A 102 -8.38 -3.56 14.38
C TRP A 102 -8.37 -2.38 13.40
N SER A 103 -7.19 -1.87 13.08
CA SER A 103 -7.03 -0.75 12.15
C SER A 103 -7.47 -1.09 10.72
N MET A 104 -7.39 -2.37 10.34
CA MET A 104 -7.84 -2.87 9.05
C MET A 104 -9.36 -2.93 8.88
N LEU A 105 -10.16 -2.88 9.94
CA LEU A 105 -11.63 -2.95 9.83
C LEU A 105 -12.24 -1.74 9.09
N MET A 106 -11.48 -0.63 9.02
CA MET A 106 -11.87 0.60 8.33
C MET A 106 -11.32 0.66 6.89
N MET A 107 -10.70 -0.42 6.41
CA MET A 107 -10.08 -0.51 5.09
C MET A 107 -10.88 -1.44 4.16
N PRO A 108 -10.76 -1.29 2.83
CA PRO A 108 -10.10 -0.19 2.14
C PRO A 108 -10.95 1.09 2.11
N ALA A 109 -10.28 2.23 1.96
CA ALA A 109 -10.93 3.45 1.51
C ALA A 109 -11.56 3.22 0.12
N HIS A 110 -12.81 3.62 -0.06
CA HIS A 110 -13.55 3.47 -1.31
C HIS A 110 -14.47 4.66 -1.55
N ARG A 111 -14.81 4.92 -2.81
CA ARG A 111 -15.70 6.02 -3.17
C ARG A 111 -17.14 5.65 -2.84
N VAL A 112 -17.88 6.57 -2.24
CA VAL A 112 -19.30 6.45 -1.97
C VAL A 112 -20.03 7.70 -2.47
N ARG A 113 -21.22 7.50 -3.04
CA ARG A 113 -22.16 8.53 -3.47
C ARG A 113 -23.46 8.40 -2.68
N ILE A 114 -23.81 9.46 -1.98
CA ILE A 114 -25.15 9.64 -1.41
C ILE A 114 -26.01 10.31 -2.49
N THR A 115 -27.02 9.62 -2.99
CA THR A 115 -27.77 10.08 -4.18
C THR A 115 -28.92 11.01 -3.83
N LYS A 116 -29.48 10.92 -2.62
CA LYS A 116 -30.66 11.69 -2.20
C LYS A 116 -30.32 12.64 -1.06
N PRO A 117 -30.89 13.87 -1.07
CA PRO A 117 -30.82 14.72 0.11
C PRO A 117 -31.60 14.07 1.25
N PHE A 118 -31.13 14.27 2.47
CA PHE A 118 -31.82 13.84 3.67
C PHE A 118 -31.51 14.82 4.80
N TYR A 119 -32.41 14.90 5.78
CA TYR A 119 -32.16 15.64 7.00
C TYR A 119 -31.49 14.74 8.03
N MET A 120 -30.64 15.31 8.87
CA MET A 120 -30.09 14.63 10.04
C MET A 120 -30.28 15.49 11.29
N GLY A 121 -30.51 14.85 12.43
CA GLY A 121 -30.49 15.50 13.74
C GLY A 121 -29.21 16.28 13.92
N ALA A 122 -29.32 17.57 14.23
CA ALA A 122 -28.17 18.43 14.49
C ALA A 122 -27.32 17.89 15.65
N THR A 123 -27.95 17.13 16.56
CA THR A 123 -27.34 16.45 17.70
C THR A 123 -27.92 15.04 17.84
N GLU A 124 -27.40 14.27 18.78
CA GLU A 124 -27.98 13.01 19.23
C GLU A 124 -29.38 13.21 19.84
N VAL A 125 -30.15 12.11 19.92
CA VAL A 125 -31.48 12.13 20.56
C VAL A 125 -31.32 12.40 22.05
N THR A 126 -32.04 13.38 22.57
CA THR A 126 -31.96 13.75 23.98
C THR A 126 -32.91 12.94 24.86
N VAL A 127 -32.67 12.90 26.17
CA VAL A 127 -33.57 12.27 27.13
C VAL A 127 -34.98 12.86 27.05
N GLY A 128 -35.11 14.18 26.91
CA GLY A 128 -36.40 14.85 26.79
C GLY A 128 -37.18 14.42 25.53
N GLN A 129 -36.49 14.24 24.40
CA GLN A 129 -37.09 13.76 23.16
C GLN A 129 -37.51 12.29 23.27
N PHE A 130 -36.62 11.43 23.80
CA PHE A 130 -36.91 10.00 23.97
C PHE A 130 -38.06 9.76 24.96
N ARG A 131 -38.09 10.51 26.07
CA ARG A 131 -39.17 10.42 27.07
C ARG A 131 -40.55 10.68 26.47
N GLN A 132 -40.68 11.69 25.60
CA GLN A 132 -41.95 11.96 24.92
C GLN A 132 -42.45 10.75 24.11
N SER A 133 -41.55 9.97 23.51
CA SER A 133 -41.93 8.75 22.78
C SER A 133 -42.47 7.68 23.72
N VAL A 134 -41.79 7.45 24.85
CA VAL A 134 -42.15 6.44 25.82
C VAL A 134 -43.47 6.78 26.53
N GLU A 135 -43.66 8.05 26.89
CA GLU A 135 -44.89 8.51 27.52
C GLU A 135 -46.09 8.45 26.58
N ALA A 136 -45.89 8.77 25.29
CA ALA A 136 -46.97 8.74 24.31
C ALA A 136 -47.35 7.33 23.84
N SER A 137 -46.39 6.41 23.72
CA SER A 137 -46.60 5.06 23.19
C SER A 137 -46.73 3.97 24.24
N GLY A 138 -46.30 4.23 25.48
CA GLY A 138 -46.14 3.21 26.52
C GLY A 138 -44.98 2.24 26.27
N TYR A 139 -44.06 2.55 25.33
CA TYR A 139 -42.92 1.71 24.99
C TYR A 139 -42.02 1.41 26.21
N LYS A 140 -41.57 0.17 26.34
CA LYS A 140 -40.57 -0.26 27.32
C LYS A 140 -39.33 -0.72 26.59
N THR A 141 -38.16 -0.21 26.97
CA THR A 141 -36.90 -0.60 26.30
C THR A 141 -36.54 -2.06 26.58
N GLU A 142 -35.69 -2.67 25.75
CA GLU A 142 -35.28 -4.07 25.98
C GLU A 142 -34.56 -4.26 27.33
N ALA A 143 -33.79 -3.25 27.77
CA ALA A 143 -33.20 -3.23 29.12
C ALA A 143 -34.27 -3.25 30.23
N GLU A 144 -35.39 -2.53 30.06
CA GLU A 144 -36.51 -2.56 31.00
C GLU A 144 -37.30 -3.88 30.97
N GLN A 145 -37.19 -4.64 29.88
CA GLN A 145 -37.78 -5.96 29.72
C GLN A 145 -36.87 -7.10 30.23
N GLY A 146 -35.60 -6.81 30.55
CA GLY A 146 -34.61 -7.82 30.99
C GLY A 146 -34.10 -8.74 29.88
N LEU A 147 -34.24 -8.35 28.60
CA LEU A 147 -33.88 -9.15 27.43
C LEU A 147 -32.41 -9.02 27.01
N ASP A 148 -31.70 -8.07 27.61
CA ASP A 148 -30.27 -7.90 27.55
C ASP A 148 -29.84 -7.67 29.00
N SER A 149 -28.75 -8.28 29.46
CA SER A 149 -28.47 -8.42 30.89
C SER A 149 -28.44 -7.08 31.64
N GLY A 150 -28.34 -5.94 30.94
CA GLY A 150 -28.20 -4.60 31.51
C GLY A 150 -26.99 -4.53 32.44
N GLU A 151 -26.15 -5.57 32.41
CA GLU A 151 -24.98 -5.76 33.22
C GLU A 151 -23.90 -4.86 32.63
N PRO A 152 -23.38 -3.94 33.43
CA PRO A 152 -22.41 -2.98 32.95
C PRO A 152 -21.10 -3.68 32.55
N TYR A 153 -20.49 -3.21 31.47
CA TYR A 153 -19.19 -3.67 30.98
C TYR A 153 -18.05 -3.64 32.03
N LYS A 154 -18.20 -2.93 33.16
CA LYS A 154 -17.18 -2.78 34.22
C LYS A 154 -17.69 -3.20 35.60
N GLY A 155 -17.48 -4.47 35.96
CA GLY A 155 -17.62 -5.01 37.33
C GLY A 155 -19.05 -5.21 37.81
N ASP A 156 -19.24 -5.35 39.12
CA ASP A 156 -20.52 -5.66 39.78
C ASP A 156 -21.49 -4.46 39.86
N ARG A 157 -21.56 -3.58 38.83
CA ARG A 157 -22.49 -2.45 38.90
C ARG A 157 -23.95 -2.91 38.71
N PRO A 158 -24.92 -2.24 39.35
CA PRO A 158 -26.32 -2.59 39.27
C PRO A 158 -26.85 -2.42 37.84
N GLN A 159 -27.88 -3.19 37.51
CA GLN A 159 -28.60 -3.08 36.26
C GLN A 159 -29.09 -1.64 36.04
N SER A 160 -28.78 -1.09 34.87
CA SER A 160 -29.14 0.26 34.45
C SER A 160 -30.15 0.24 33.31
N THR A 161 -30.97 1.28 33.21
CA THR A 161 -31.90 1.51 32.09
C THR A 161 -31.83 2.98 31.67
N TRP A 162 -32.43 3.38 30.55
CA TRP A 162 -32.45 4.79 30.14
C TRP A 162 -33.05 5.74 31.21
N ARG A 163 -33.94 5.25 32.09
CA ARG A 163 -34.50 6.04 33.21
C ARG A 163 -33.53 6.20 34.38
N LYS A 164 -32.62 5.25 34.55
CA LYS A 164 -31.59 5.24 35.58
C LYS A 164 -30.27 4.72 34.98
N PRO A 165 -29.66 5.49 34.06
CA PRO A 165 -28.60 4.99 33.19
C PRO A 165 -27.30 4.75 33.96
N MET A 166 -27.07 5.44 35.06
CA MET A 166 -25.90 5.22 35.89
C MET A 166 -26.33 4.90 37.31
N ALA A 167 -27.00 3.75 37.50
CA ALA A 167 -27.60 3.39 38.78
C ALA A 167 -26.60 3.30 39.95
N TRP A 168 -25.29 3.15 39.66
CA TRP A 168 -24.20 3.23 40.64
C TRP A 168 -23.86 4.66 41.10
N ARG A 169 -24.30 5.70 40.38
CA ARG A 169 -24.06 7.12 40.65
C ARG A 169 -25.31 7.75 41.26
N LYS A 170 -25.43 7.66 42.58
CA LYS A 170 -26.63 8.15 43.31
C LYS A 170 -26.90 9.65 43.12
N ASP A 171 -25.85 10.44 42.91
CA ASP A 171 -25.93 11.90 42.79
C ASP A 171 -26.16 12.38 41.36
N TYR A 172 -26.09 11.50 40.37
CA TYR A 172 -26.28 11.88 38.98
C TYR A 172 -27.73 11.67 38.54
N LYS A 173 -28.36 12.75 38.07
CA LYS A 173 -29.64 12.74 37.39
C LYS A 173 -29.43 13.30 35.99
N GLN A 174 -29.70 12.50 34.98
CA GLN A 174 -29.55 12.91 33.61
C GLN A 174 -30.57 14.00 33.26
N LYS A 175 -30.11 15.06 32.58
CA LYS A 175 -30.95 16.20 32.16
C LYS A 175 -31.63 15.92 30.81
N ASP A 176 -32.70 16.66 30.53
CA ASP A 176 -33.50 16.51 29.31
C ASP A 176 -32.77 16.89 28.03
N ASP A 177 -31.74 17.73 28.14
CA ASP A 177 -30.88 18.20 27.06
C ASP A 177 -29.58 17.37 26.92
N GLU A 178 -29.41 16.32 27.72
CA GLU A 178 -28.33 15.35 27.57
C GLU A 178 -28.75 14.19 26.65
N PRO A 179 -27.80 13.52 25.98
CA PRO A 179 -28.12 12.41 25.07
C PRO A 179 -28.70 11.22 25.84
N VAL A 180 -29.74 10.57 25.30
CA VAL A 180 -30.31 9.38 25.95
C VAL A 180 -29.32 8.22 25.94
N LEU A 181 -29.22 7.55 27.08
CA LEU A 181 -28.27 6.46 27.35
C LEU A 181 -28.97 5.11 27.46
N HIS A 182 -28.18 4.02 27.46
CA HIS A 182 -28.66 2.65 27.67
C HIS A 182 -29.74 2.20 26.67
N LEU A 183 -29.56 2.53 25.40
CA LEU A 183 -30.38 2.02 24.32
C LEU A 183 -29.68 0.86 23.61
N CYS A 184 -30.47 -0.13 23.19
CA CYS A 184 -30.03 -1.07 22.16
C CYS A 184 -30.49 -0.60 20.78
N TRP A 185 -30.01 -1.26 19.72
CA TRP A 185 -30.39 -0.93 18.35
C TRP A 185 -31.92 -1.01 18.12
N ASN A 186 -32.59 -1.99 18.72
CA ASN A 186 -34.04 -2.16 18.57
C ASN A 186 -34.83 -0.99 19.20
N ASP A 187 -34.34 -0.43 20.31
CA ASP A 187 -34.96 0.75 20.94
C ASP A 187 -34.85 1.99 20.04
N CYS A 188 -33.70 2.17 19.38
CA CYS A 188 -33.48 3.24 18.42
C CYS A 188 -34.43 3.14 17.21
N VAL A 189 -34.64 1.92 16.68
CA VAL A 189 -35.61 1.66 15.60
C VAL A 189 -37.03 1.97 16.03
N ALA A 190 -37.43 1.54 17.23
CA ALA A 190 -38.76 1.78 17.76
C ALA A 190 -39.06 3.28 17.87
N PHE A 191 -38.07 4.08 18.31
CA PHE A 191 -38.19 5.53 18.36
C PHE A 191 -38.38 6.15 16.95
N CYS A 192 -37.57 5.74 15.96
CA CYS A 192 -37.67 6.24 14.59
C CYS A 192 -39.04 5.93 13.96
N LYS A 193 -39.54 4.71 14.18
CA LYS A 193 -40.87 4.30 13.71
C LYS A 193 -41.97 5.15 14.35
N TRP A 194 -41.95 5.28 15.67
CA TRP A 194 -42.92 6.09 16.39
C TRP A 194 -42.92 7.55 15.92
N LEU A 195 -41.74 8.13 15.72
CA LEU A 195 -41.61 9.53 15.27
C LEU A 195 -42.18 9.71 13.86
N SER A 196 -41.94 8.76 12.96
CA SER A 196 -42.55 8.74 11.62
C SER A 196 -44.07 8.70 11.67
N GLU A 197 -44.64 7.82 12.50
CA GLU A 197 -46.10 7.70 12.68
C GLU A 197 -46.70 8.97 13.29
N LYS A 198 -46.06 9.53 14.32
CA LYS A 198 -46.49 10.77 14.99
C LYS A 198 -46.50 11.97 14.04
N GLU A 199 -45.45 12.13 13.24
CA GLU A 199 -45.36 13.24 12.31
C GLU A 199 -46.45 13.11 11.25
N ASN A 200 -46.56 11.96 10.59
CA ASN A 200 -47.55 11.74 9.53
C ASN A 200 -49.01 11.79 10.01
N SER A 201 -49.29 11.60 11.30
CA SER A 201 -50.64 11.68 11.87
C SER A 201 -51.05 13.07 12.40
N SER A 202 -50.13 14.03 12.49
CA SER A 202 -50.41 15.39 12.97
C SER A 202 -51.03 16.30 11.88
N PRO A 203 -51.90 17.29 12.19
CA PRO A 203 -52.41 18.24 11.19
C PRO A 203 -51.28 19.05 10.52
N PRO A 204 -51.46 19.56 9.28
CA PRO A 204 -50.45 20.38 8.61
C PRO A 204 -50.07 21.60 9.47
N LEU A 205 -48.76 21.89 9.54
CA LEU A 205 -48.26 23.15 10.09
C LEU A 205 -48.86 24.29 9.26
N ARG A 206 -49.82 25.04 9.82
CA ARG A 206 -50.58 26.08 9.11
C ARG A 206 -49.70 27.18 8.54
N GLY A 207 -49.98 27.56 7.30
CA GLY A 207 -49.46 28.77 6.66
C GLY A 207 -49.92 29.07 5.23
N GLY A 208 -50.69 28.21 4.55
CA GLY A 208 -51.16 28.46 3.18
C GLY A 208 -52.58 27.95 2.92
N ASP A 209 -53.46 28.84 2.49
CA ASP A 209 -54.83 28.55 2.07
C ASP A 209 -54.84 27.83 0.71
N SER A 210 -54.63 26.51 0.70
CA SER A 210 -54.92 25.68 -0.47
C SER A 210 -55.05 24.21 -0.06
N ALA A 211 -56.28 23.71 -0.12
CA ALA A 211 -56.67 22.35 0.30
C ALA A 211 -56.38 21.27 -0.77
N THR A 212 -55.32 21.42 -1.57
CA THR A 212 -55.05 20.53 -2.72
C THR A 212 -53.65 19.92 -2.77
N GLU A 213 -52.76 20.19 -1.82
CA GLU A 213 -51.44 19.54 -1.79
C GLU A 213 -51.46 18.28 -0.91
N SER A 214 -51.24 17.11 -1.52
CA SER A 214 -51.01 15.87 -0.78
C SER A 214 -49.76 16.04 0.10
N ARG A 215 -49.91 15.84 1.41
CA ARG A 215 -48.80 15.88 2.36
C ARG A 215 -47.64 15.00 1.89
N ALA A 216 -46.43 15.55 1.85
CA ALA A 216 -45.24 14.74 1.65
C ALA A 216 -45.06 13.81 2.86
N THR A 217 -45.00 12.50 2.63
CA THR A 217 -44.83 11.50 3.70
C THR A 217 -43.41 11.58 4.24
N ILE A 218 -43.26 11.65 5.55
CA ILE A 218 -41.96 11.77 6.22
C ILE A 218 -41.57 10.41 6.80
N GLU A 219 -40.31 10.02 6.62
CA GLU A 219 -39.73 8.83 7.23
C GLU A 219 -38.53 9.22 8.08
N TYR A 220 -38.57 8.89 9.37
CA TYR A 220 -37.44 8.94 10.28
C TYR A 220 -36.82 7.56 10.40
N PHE A 221 -35.50 7.51 10.37
CA PHE A 221 -34.70 6.28 10.38
C PHE A 221 -33.35 6.53 11.06
N MET A 222 -32.64 5.47 11.42
CA MET A 222 -31.23 5.62 11.81
C MET A 222 -30.40 5.81 10.53
N PRO A 223 -29.43 6.73 10.51
CA PRO A 223 -28.57 6.88 9.34
C PRO A 223 -27.87 5.55 9.04
N THR A 224 -27.65 5.29 7.76
CA THR A 224 -26.69 4.25 7.35
C THR A 224 -25.28 4.63 7.81
N GLU A 225 -24.37 3.66 7.86
CA GLU A 225 -22.95 3.91 8.18
C GLU A 225 -22.34 4.89 7.18
N ALA A 226 -22.71 4.77 5.89
CA ALA A 226 -22.28 5.67 4.84
C ALA A 226 -22.82 7.10 5.03
N GLU A 227 -24.11 7.26 5.34
CA GLU A 227 -24.70 8.58 5.63
C GLU A 227 -24.09 9.21 6.89
N TRP A 228 -23.81 8.41 7.92
CA TRP A 228 -23.17 8.88 9.14
C TRP A 228 -21.75 9.38 8.87
N GLU A 229 -20.94 8.61 8.13
CA GLU A 229 -19.56 9.02 7.82
C GLU A 229 -19.51 10.25 6.91
N TYR A 230 -20.39 10.31 5.90
CA TYR A 230 -20.56 11.48 5.05
C TYR A 230 -20.91 12.72 5.87
N ALA A 231 -21.88 12.57 6.77
CA ALA A 231 -22.32 13.62 7.68
C ALA A 231 -21.20 14.06 8.64
N CYS A 232 -20.44 13.10 9.18
CA CYS A 232 -19.34 13.36 10.12
C CYS A 232 -18.23 14.17 9.44
N ARG A 233 -17.74 13.70 8.29
CA ARG A 233 -16.66 14.33 7.52
C ARG A 233 -17.04 15.72 7.02
N ALA A 234 -18.29 15.93 6.64
CA ALA A 234 -18.82 17.22 6.17
C ALA A 234 -17.91 17.93 5.15
N GLY A 235 -17.40 17.18 4.18
CA GLY A 235 -16.52 17.71 3.14
C GLY A 235 -15.02 17.56 3.41
N THR A 236 -14.56 17.05 4.55
CA THR A 236 -13.12 16.80 4.77
C THR A 236 -12.68 15.40 4.34
N THR A 237 -11.37 15.22 4.19
CA THR A 237 -10.71 13.92 3.94
C THR A 237 -9.85 13.46 5.12
N THR A 238 -9.72 14.30 6.15
CA THR A 238 -8.95 14.05 7.37
C THR A 238 -9.68 13.10 8.32
N PRO A 239 -8.98 12.48 9.30
CA PRO A 239 -9.63 11.62 10.30
C PRO A 239 -10.67 12.37 11.14
N TRP A 240 -10.50 13.69 11.36
CA TRP A 240 -11.48 14.53 12.05
C TRP A 240 -11.99 15.64 11.12
N HIS A 241 -13.25 16.04 11.24
CA HIS A 241 -13.81 17.11 10.39
C HIS A 241 -13.16 18.48 10.62
N PHE A 242 -12.50 18.66 11.76
CA PHE A 242 -11.80 19.90 12.11
C PHE A 242 -10.33 19.92 11.67
N GLY A 243 -9.84 18.86 11.02
CA GLY A 243 -8.49 18.79 10.42
C GLY A 243 -7.66 17.61 10.91
N ASP A 244 -6.40 17.57 10.49
CA ASP A 244 -5.38 16.60 10.94
C ASP A 244 -4.31 17.35 11.73
N PHE A 245 -4.02 16.89 12.95
CA PHE A 245 -3.15 17.60 13.88
C PHE A 245 -2.24 16.62 14.60
N GLU A 246 -0.97 17.00 14.76
CA GLU A 246 -0.01 16.25 15.58
C GLU A 246 -0.44 16.17 17.05
N ASP A 247 -1.14 17.19 17.55
CA ASP A 247 -1.78 17.23 18.88
C ASP A 247 -3.27 17.53 18.72
N VAL A 248 -4.05 16.46 18.48
CA VAL A 248 -5.52 16.53 18.36
C VAL A 248 -6.17 17.05 19.65
N ASP A 249 -5.60 16.75 20.81
CA ASP A 249 -6.16 17.10 22.12
C ASP A 249 -6.21 18.63 22.33
N ARG A 250 -5.29 19.37 21.70
CA ARG A 250 -5.26 20.83 21.73
C ARG A 250 -6.52 21.47 21.14
N VAL A 251 -7.09 20.90 20.09
CA VAL A 251 -8.22 21.50 19.34
C VAL A 251 -9.53 20.77 19.55
N ALA A 252 -9.48 19.49 19.90
CA ALA A 252 -10.66 18.64 19.99
C ALA A 252 -11.69 19.11 21.01
N HIS A 253 -11.28 19.75 22.11
CA HIS A 253 -12.19 20.24 23.15
C HIS A 253 -13.22 21.26 22.66
N GLU A 254 -12.97 21.90 21.51
CA GLU A 254 -13.93 22.80 20.86
C GLU A 254 -15.02 22.04 20.08
N PHE A 255 -14.76 20.80 19.63
CA PHE A 255 -15.60 20.07 18.67
C PHE A 255 -16.12 18.72 19.19
N ALA A 256 -15.43 18.12 20.15
CA ALA A 256 -15.64 16.76 20.63
C ALA A 256 -15.58 16.70 22.16
N TYR A 257 -16.31 15.76 22.75
CA TYR A 257 -16.35 15.54 24.20
C TYR A 257 -15.93 14.12 24.55
N TRP A 258 -14.72 13.94 25.08
CA TRP A 258 -14.13 12.64 25.39
C TRP A 258 -13.16 12.74 26.58
N SER A 259 -12.81 11.60 27.18
CA SER A 259 -11.94 11.48 28.36
C SER A 259 -10.44 11.45 28.04
N GLN A 260 -9.90 12.52 27.43
CA GLN A 260 -8.48 12.61 27.08
C GLN A 260 -7.94 14.05 27.10
N GLY A 261 -6.63 14.19 27.28
CA GLY A 261 -5.90 15.42 27.03
C GLY A 261 -6.28 16.54 27.98
N GLN A 262 -6.46 17.76 27.45
CA GLN A 262 -6.84 18.94 28.22
C GLN A 262 -8.23 18.85 28.85
N GLN A 263 -9.10 17.97 28.33
CA GLN A 263 -10.46 17.78 28.87
C GLN A 263 -10.47 16.96 30.17
N GLY A 264 -9.40 16.19 30.42
CA GLY A 264 -9.33 15.28 31.56
C GLY A 264 -10.30 14.10 31.43
N LYS A 265 -10.60 13.45 32.56
CA LYS A 265 -11.53 12.31 32.59
C LYS A 265 -12.96 12.80 32.78
N HIS A 266 -13.87 12.32 31.95
CA HIS A 266 -15.31 12.48 32.15
C HIS A 266 -15.95 11.16 32.55
N GLU A 267 -17.02 11.26 33.32
CA GLU A 267 -17.74 10.10 33.84
C GLU A 267 -19.25 10.22 33.64
N VAL A 268 -19.70 11.31 33.00
CA VAL A 268 -21.09 11.62 32.62
C VAL A 268 -21.10 12.30 31.26
N PRO A 269 -22.20 12.19 30.48
CA PRO A 269 -22.36 12.97 29.26
C PRO A 269 -22.54 14.44 29.61
N ARG A 270 -22.51 15.28 28.58
CA ARG A 270 -22.91 16.70 28.69
C ARG A 270 -24.12 16.99 27.82
N SER A 271 -24.71 18.18 28.00
CA SER A 271 -25.76 18.67 27.12
C SER A 271 -25.30 18.69 25.67
N VAL A 272 -26.16 18.24 24.77
CA VAL A 272 -25.85 18.19 23.33
C VAL A 272 -25.68 19.59 22.73
N GLY A 273 -24.89 19.73 21.67
CA GLY A 273 -24.74 20.96 20.90
C GLY A 273 -23.86 22.03 21.54
N LEU A 274 -23.10 21.72 22.60
CA LEU A 274 -22.21 22.68 23.26
C LEU A 274 -20.88 22.90 22.53
N GLY A 275 -20.52 22.01 21.61
CA GLY A 275 -19.31 22.13 20.78
C GLY A 275 -19.55 23.03 19.58
N LYS A 276 -18.52 23.23 18.77
CA LYS A 276 -18.66 23.81 17.43
C LYS A 276 -19.23 22.75 16.48
N PRO A 277 -20.12 23.15 15.57
CA PRO A 277 -20.62 22.23 14.55
C PRO A 277 -19.56 21.99 13.47
N ASN A 278 -19.72 20.89 12.74
CA ASN A 278 -19.01 20.69 11.48
C ASN A 278 -19.60 21.57 10.35
N ALA A 279 -19.02 21.49 9.16
CA ALA A 279 -19.40 22.29 8.01
C ALA A 279 -20.85 22.08 7.53
N PHE A 280 -21.51 20.97 7.90
CA PHE A 280 -22.93 20.73 7.63
C PHE A 280 -23.86 21.19 8.75
N GLY A 281 -23.33 21.76 9.84
CA GLY A 281 -24.15 22.22 10.97
C GLY A 281 -24.47 21.13 12.00
N LEU A 282 -23.73 20.01 11.98
CA LEU A 282 -23.90 18.91 12.92
C LEU A 282 -22.92 18.99 14.08
N TYR A 283 -23.40 18.68 15.29
CA TYR A 283 -22.65 18.73 16.53
C TYR A 283 -22.31 17.33 17.05
N ASP A 284 -21.32 17.28 17.93
CA ASP A 284 -20.92 16.11 18.72
C ASP A 284 -20.58 14.87 17.89
N MET A 285 -20.24 15.02 16.59
CA MET A 285 -19.95 13.90 15.67
C MET A 285 -18.78 12.99 16.09
N HIS A 286 -17.88 13.47 16.95
CA HIS A 286 -16.65 12.77 17.35
C HIS A 286 -16.63 12.30 18.80
N GLY A 287 -17.68 12.56 19.59
CA GLY A 287 -17.67 12.28 21.03
C GLY A 287 -19.03 12.47 21.68
N ASN A 288 -19.05 12.59 23.01
CA ASN A 288 -20.23 12.58 23.86
C ASN A 288 -20.90 11.20 23.90
N LEU A 289 -21.34 10.66 22.77
CA LEU A 289 -22.11 9.41 22.71
C LEU A 289 -21.64 8.49 21.59
N TRP A 290 -21.58 7.18 21.86
CA TRP A 290 -21.51 6.21 20.77
C TRP A 290 -22.86 6.05 20.10
N GLU A 291 -22.86 6.10 18.77
CA GLU A 291 -24.10 6.18 18.01
C GLU A 291 -24.33 4.93 17.16
N TYR A 292 -25.47 4.29 17.37
CA TYR A 292 -25.96 3.24 16.48
C TYR A 292 -26.29 3.79 15.09
N VAL A 293 -25.88 3.02 14.07
CA VAL A 293 -26.30 3.18 12.67
C VAL A 293 -27.16 1.99 12.23
N ALA A 294 -27.84 2.11 11.09
CA ALA A 294 -28.77 1.09 10.60
C ALA A 294 -28.11 -0.27 10.28
N ASP A 295 -26.84 -0.24 9.89
CA ASP A 295 -26.17 -1.32 9.18
C ASP A 295 -25.87 -2.54 10.06
N TRP A 296 -25.87 -3.71 9.43
CA TRP A 296 -25.25 -4.90 9.99
C TRP A 296 -23.73 -4.77 9.95
N TRP A 297 -23.06 -5.26 10.99
CA TRP A 297 -21.60 -5.28 11.00
C TRP A 297 -21.08 -6.49 10.22
N HIS A 298 -20.18 -6.22 9.27
CA HIS A 298 -19.35 -7.25 8.66
C HIS A 298 -17.95 -6.71 8.39
N ARG A 299 -16.94 -7.47 8.81
CA ARG A 299 -15.54 -7.04 8.82
C ARG A 299 -14.96 -6.67 7.46
N MET A 300 -15.37 -7.39 6.40
CA MET A 300 -14.88 -7.18 5.03
C MET A 300 -15.86 -6.37 4.19
N TYR A 301 -16.91 -5.79 4.77
CA TYR A 301 -17.96 -5.13 3.99
C TYR A 301 -17.41 -4.03 3.06
N TYR A 302 -16.40 -3.27 3.48
CA TYR A 302 -15.82 -2.19 2.67
C TYR A 302 -15.23 -2.68 1.34
N LYS A 303 -14.84 -3.96 1.23
CA LYS A 303 -14.40 -4.57 -0.03
C LYS A 303 -15.55 -4.79 -1.03
N GLU A 304 -16.77 -4.95 -0.53
CA GLU A 304 -17.96 -5.27 -1.33
C GLU A 304 -18.99 -4.14 -1.33
N SER A 305 -18.70 -3.05 -0.63
CA SER A 305 -19.55 -1.88 -0.47
C SER A 305 -19.92 -1.30 -1.85
N PRO A 306 -21.21 -1.08 -2.14
CA PRO A 306 -21.64 -0.50 -3.40
C PRO A 306 -21.25 0.98 -3.49
N LEU A 307 -21.15 1.51 -4.71
CA LEU A 307 -20.83 2.93 -4.91
C LEU A 307 -21.97 3.86 -4.44
N ASN A 308 -23.23 3.48 -4.64
CA ASN A 308 -24.37 4.35 -4.37
C ASN A 308 -25.14 3.87 -3.13
N ASP A 309 -25.36 4.81 -2.20
CA ASP A 309 -26.16 4.63 -0.98
C ASP A 309 -25.95 3.29 -0.23
N PRO A 310 -24.72 2.97 0.23
CA PRO A 310 -24.45 1.72 0.95
C PRO A 310 -25.30 1.55 2.22
N THR A 311 -25.81 0.34 2.45
CA THR A 311 -26.68 0.01 3.61
C THR A 311 -26.13 -1.13 4.48
N GLY A 312 -24.85 -1.49 4.30
CA GLY A 312 -24.27 -2.67 4.92
C GLY A 312 -24.68 -3.97 4.22
N PRO A 313 -24.21 -5.13 4.70
CA PRO A 313 -24.61 -6.43 4.17
C PRO A 313 -26.06 -6.74 4.54
N ASP A 314 -26.73 -7.55 3.72
CA ASP A 314 -28.13 -7.93 3.93
C ASP A 314 -28.36 -8.81 5.17
N THR A 315 -27.30 -9.46 5.66
CA THR A 315 -27.37 -10.46 6.74
C THR A 315 -26.35 -10.21 7.86
N GLN A 316 -26.40 -11.09 8.86
CA GLN A 316 -25.56 -11.12 10.06
C GLN A 316 -24.05 -11.21 9.74
N ASP A 317 -23.20 -11.10 10.76
CA ASP A 317 -21.74 -11.15 10.59
C ASP A 317 -21.26 -12.47 9.94
N GLU A 318 -19.97 -12.57 9.62
CA GLU A 318 -19.38 -13.74 8.95
C GLU A 318 -19.53 -15.08 9.70
N LEU A 319 -19.98 -15.06 10.97
CA LEU A 319 -20.29 -16.22 11.80
C LEU A 319 -21.79 -16.34 12.13
N ASN A 320 -22.67 -15.65 11.37
CA ASN A 320 -24.10 -15.56 11.64
C ASN A 320 -24.44 -15.08 13.06
N ARG A 321 -23.72 -14.05 13.55
CA ARG A 321 -24.03 -13.38 14.81
C ARG A 321 -24.73 -12.04 14.55
N LEU A 322 -25.74 -11.75 15.37
CA LEU A 322 -26.50 -10.50 15.34
C LEU A 322 -25.65 -9.31 15.83
N ARG A 323 -24.83 -8.74 14.95
CA ARG A 323 -23.93 -7.61 15.26
C ARG A 323 -24.27 -6.36 14.46
N ARG A 324 -24.33 -5.23 15.15
CA ARG A 324 -24.57 -3.89 14.61
C ARG A 324 -23.31 -3.03 14.71
N ILE A 325 -23.38 -1.85 14.13
CA ILE A 325 -22.29 -0.89 14.10
C ILE A 325 -22.62 0.28 15.01
N ILE A 326 -21.61 0.73 15.75
CA ILE A 326 -21.63 2.04 16.40
C ILE A 326 -20.45 2.90 15.91
N ARG A 327 -20.67 4.21 15.87
CA ARG A 327 -19.78 5.24 15.34
C ARG A 327 -19.47 6.30 16.39
N GLY A 328 -18.37 7.03 16.19
CA GLY A 328 -17.88 8.09 17.07
C GLY A 328 -17.19 7.59 18.35
N SER A 329 -16.84 8.52 19.24
CA SER A 329 -16.37 8.22 20.60
C SER A 329 -17.46 8.54 21.63
N SER A 330 -17.19 8.31 22.91
CA SER A 330 -18.10 8.67 24.02
C SER A 330 -17.39 9.48 25.10
N PHE A 331 -18.18 10.10 25.98
CA PHE A 331 -17.65 10.95 27.05
C PHE A 331 -16.61 10.25 27.94
N ASP A 332 -16.75 8.95 28.24
CA ASP A 332 -15.90 8.19 29.18
C ASP A 332 -14.77 7.39 28.53
N TRP A 333 -14.62 7.51 27.21
CA TRP A 333 -13.51 6.95 26.44
C TRP A 333 -12.62 8.07 25.91
N ASP A 334 -11.38 7.74 25.56
CA ASP A 334 -10.45 8.65 24.93
C ASP A 334 -10.79 8.86 23.43
N SER A 335 -9.91 9.49 22.67
CA SER A 335 -10.09 9.69 21.22
C SER A 335 -10.03 8.41 20.40
N TRP A 336 -9.82 7.24 21.03
CA TRP A 336 -9.56 5.93 20.39
C TRP A 336 -10.67 5.42 19.45
N GLY A 337 -11.86 6.00 19.47
CA GLY A 337 -12.93 5.74 18.51
C GLY A 337 -13.46 6.97 17.77
N GLY A 338 -12.84 8.14 17.98
CA GLY A 338 -13.36 9.43 17.52
C GLY A 338 -13.10 9.75 16.06
N ASP A 339 -12.29 8.97 15.34
CA ASP A 339 -12.04 9.15 13.90
C ASP A 339 -13.34 8.98 13.10
N SER A 340 -13.55 9.85 12.12
CA SER A 340 -14.67 9.84 11.19
C SER A 340 -14.89 8.48 10.54
N ALA A 341 -13.83 7.69 10.30
CA ALA A 341 -13.88 6.36 9.68
C ALA A 341 -14.09 5.21 10.68
N TYR A 342 -13.95 5.46 11.98
CA TYR A 342 -13.95 4.42 13.00
C TYR A 342 -15.31 3.72 13.08
N ARG A 343 -15.28 2.39 13.08
CA ARG A 343 -16.46 1.53 13.22
C ARG A 343 -16.21 0.46 14.26
N MET A 344 -17.11 0.34 15.22
CA MET A 344 -17.05 -0.73 16.21
C MET A 344 -18.24 -1.67 16.09
N ARG A 345 -17.95 -2.96 16.23
CA ARG A 345 -18.98 -4.01 16.29
C ARG A 345 -19.58 -4.09 17.67
N ILE A 346 -20.89 -4.25 17.74
CA ILE A 346 -21.59 -4.47 19.00
C ILE A 346 -22.76 -5.43 18.80
N GLY A 347 -23.17 -6.16 19.84
CA GLY A 347 -24.34 -7.04 19.75
C GLY A 347 -25.61 -6.23 19.50
N GLN A 348 -26.51 -6.71 18.64
CA GLN A 348 -27.75 -6.00 18.29
C GLN A 348 -28.58 -5.56 19.50
N ARG A 349 -28.65 -6.42 20.52
CA ARG A 349 -29.41 -6.17 21.76
C ARG A 349 -28.58 -5.55 22.88
N SER A 350 -27.28 -5.32 22.65
CA SER A 350 -26.39 -4.90 23.71
C SER A 350 -26.76 -3.51 24.24
N THR A 351 -26.81 -3.42 25.56
CA THR A 351 -27.00 -2.22 26.41
C THR A 351 -25.90 -2.14 27.49
N GLN A 352 -24.94 -3.06 27.45
CA GLN A 352 -23.85 -3.21 28.43
C GLN A 352 -22.93 -1.99 28.51
N HIS A 353 -22.85 -1.22 27.43
CA HIS A 353 -22.11 0.03 27.35
C HIS A 353 -23.03 1.21 27.66
N PRO A 354 -22.88 1.87 28.82
CA PRO A 354 -23.84 2.86 29.32
C PRO A 354 -23.91 4.14 28.49
N HIS A 355 -22.99 4.32 27.54
CA HIS A 355 -22.80 5.49 26.70
C HIS A 355 -23.24 5.25 25.24
N MET A 356 -24.15 4.31 25.02
CA MET A 356 -24.76 4.07 23.71
C MET A 356 -26.09 4.79 23.56
N GLY A 357 -26.24 5.44 22.41
CA GLY A 357 -27.50 5.97 21.90
C GLY A 357 -27.42 6.11 20.39
N PHE A 358 -27.99 7.17 19.83
CA PHE A 358 -28.09 7.36 18.39
C PHE A 358 -28.50 8.79 18.03
N ARG A 359 -28.34 9.12 16.74
CA ARG A 359 -28.99 10.26 16.11
C ARG A 359 -29.95 9.77 15.02
N VAL A 360 -30.85 10.65 14.61
CA VAL A 360 -31.92 10.34 13.66
C VAL A 360 -31.66 11.00 12.32
N ALA A 361 -31.93 10.29 11.23
CA ALA A 361 -32.05 10.83 9.89
C ALA A 361 -33.53 10.89 9.45
N MET A 362 -33.84 11.77 8.51
CA MET A 362 -35.20 11.99 8.01
C MET A 362 -35.20 12.17 6.50
N ARG A 363 -36.05 11.43 5.80
CA ARG A 363 -36.29 11.53 4.36
C ARG A 363 -37.72 11.98 4.11
N ILE A 364 -37.89 12.79 3.06
CA ILE A 364 -39.20 13.21 2.57
C ILE A 364 -39.50 12.37 1.33
N GLN A 365 -40.56 11.58 1.37
CA GLN A 365 -40.94 10.73 0.24
C GLN A 365 -41.28 11.58 -0.99
N GLY A 366 -40.84 11.10 -2.16
CA GLY A 366 -41.05 11.78 -3.44
C GLY A 366 -39.97 12.79 -3.81
N VAL A 367 -39.07 13.17 -2.89
CA VAL A 367 -37.92 14.02 -3.22
C VAL A 367 -36.96 13.26 -4.14
N GLN A 368 -36.72 13.84 -5.32
CA GLN A 368 -35.77 13.31 -6.29
C GLN A 368 -34.35 13.69 -5.88
N GLY A 369 -33.45 12.72 -5.99
CA GLY A 369 -32.02 12.92 -5.82
C GLY A 369 -31.32 13.17 -7.15
N VAL A 370 -30.02 12.94 -7.15
CA VAL A 370 -29.25 12.80 -8.39
C VAL A 370 -29.35 11.37 -8.94
N PRO A 371 -29.11 11.17 -10.25
CA PRO A 371 -28.94 9.83 -10.78
C PRO A 371 -27.82 9.07 -10.04
N PRO A 372 -27.97 7.75 -9.84
CA PRO A 372 -26.88 6.91 -9.36
C PRO A 372 -25.64 7.06 -10.25
N ALA A 373 -24.45 7.07 -9.65
CA ALA A 373 -23.21 6.98 -10.40
C ALA A 373 -23.07 5.55 -10.96
N VAL A 374 -22.58 5.46 -12.19
CA VAL A 374 -22.12 4.18 -12.73
C VAL A 374 -20.77 3.89 -12.08
N ASP A 375 -20.65 2.74 -11.41
CA ASP A 375 -19.36 2.22 -10.99
C ASP A 375 -18.69 1.57 -12.23
N PRO A 376 -17.62 2.18 -12.77
CA PRO A 376 -16.94 1.61 -13.92
C PRO A 376 -16.38 0.21 -13.64
N GLU A 377 -16.06 -0.08 -12.37
CA GLU A 377 -15.44 -1.33 -11.95
C GLU A 377 -16.49 -2.42 -11.80
N GLU A 378 -17.68 -2.10 -11.29
CA GLU A 378 -18.82 -3.01 -11.31
C GLU A 378 -19.31 -3.31 -12.74
N ASP A 379 -19.35 -2.31 -13.62
CA ASP A 379 -19.65 -2.53 -15.04
C ASP A 379 -18.62 -3.48 -15.69
N ARG A 380 -17.33 -3.31 -15.38
CA ARG A 380 -16.27 -4.25 -15.81
C ARG A 380 -16.47 -5.65 -15.21
N ARG A 381 -16.77 -5.77 -13.91
CA ARG A 381 -17.02 -7.05 -13.21
C ARG A 381 -18.23 -7.81 -13.71
N SER A 382 -19.25 -7.09 -14.20
CA SER A 382 -20.44 -7.70 -14.78
C SER A 382 -20.23 -8.22 -16.21
N LYS A 383 -19.24 -7.67 -16.92
CA LYS A 383 -18.89 -8.10 -18.28
C LYS A 383 -18.11 -9.40 -18.21
N LYS A 384 -18.61 -10.45 -18.85
CA LYS A 384 -17.85 -11.67 -19.09
C LYS A 384 -16.58 -11.31 -19.86
N ARG A 385 -15.41 -11.53 -19.26
CA ARG A 385 -14.13 -11.47 -19.97
C ARG A 385 -14.04 -12.74 -20.81
N ASP A 386 -13.67 -12.61 -22.10
CA ASP A 386 -13.20 -13.76 -22.87
C ASP A 386 -12.05 -14.37 -22.05
N PRO A 387 -12.13 -15.66 -21.63
CA PRO A 387 -11.12 -16.26 -20.78
C PRO A 387 -9.72 -16.09 -21.37
N GLY A 388 -9.55 -15.85 -22.66
CA GLY A 388 -8.26 -15.51 -23.24
C GLY A 388 -8.01 -16.34 -24.49
N PRO A 389 -6.88 -16.10 -25.16
CA PRO A 389 -6.70 -16.48 -26.55
C PRO A 389 -6.78 -18.00 -26.77
N GLY A 390 -7.17 -18.37 -27.99
CA GLY A 390 -7.20 -19.75 -28.45
C GLY A 390 -5.83 -20.44 -28.36
N SER A 391 -5.82 -21.77 -28.55
CA SER A 391 -4.66 -22.66 -28.34
C SER A 391 -3.31 -22.15 -28.85
N ASN A 392 -3.25 -21.36 -29.92
CA ASN A 392 -1.99 -20.89 -30.53
C ASN A 392 -1.17 -19.90 -29.67
N GLU A 393 -1.79 -18.97 -28.94
CA GLU A 393 -1.03 -18.02 -28.09
C GLU A 393 -0.56 -18.70 -26.80
N VAL A 394 -1.38 -19.61 -26.24
CA VAL A 394 -0.99 -20.50 -25.14
C VAL A 394 0.18 -21.39 -25.56
N LEU A 395 0.13 -21.99 -26.76
CA LEU A 395 1.23 -22.79 -27.30
C LEU A 395 2.49 -21.95 -27.53
N THR A 396 2.36 -20.69 -27.95
CA THR A 396 3.50 -19.77 -28.11
C THR A 396 4.13 -19.41 -26.77
N ALA A 397 3.32 -19.10 -25.75
CA ALA A 397 3.79 -18.79 -24.40
C ALA A 397 4.46 -20.01 -23.72
N LEU A 398 3.95 -21.22 -23.94
CA LEU A 398 4.54 -22.46 -23.41
C LEU A 398 5.85 -22.87 -24.14
N ARG A 399 6.02 -22.46 -25.41
CA ARG A 399 7.24 -22.76 -26.20
C ARG A 399 8.49 -22.02 -25.71
N GLY A 400 8.34 -20.93 -24.94
CA GLY A 400 9.45 -20.16 -24.39
C GLY A 400 10.10 -20.75 -23.12
N GLY A 401 9.55 -21.82 -22.53
CA GLY A 401 9.94 -22.33 -21.20
C GLY A 401 10.70 -23.66 -21.16
N ALA A 402 11.32 -24.09 -22.27
CA ALA A 402 11.94 -25.42 -22.33
C ALA A 402 13.22 -25.54 -21.47
N ILE A 403 13.12 -26.25 -20.35
CA ILE A 403 14.29 -26.66 -19.53
C ILE A 403 14.94 -27.89 -20.18
N LYS A 404 16.25 -27.82 -20.48
CA LYS A 404 17.00 -28.90 -21.17
C LYS A 404 17.21 -30.15 -20.32
N HIS A 405 17.18 -30.05 -18.99
CA HIS A 405 17.18 -31.19 -18.09
C HIS A 405 15.78 -31.42 -17.56
N LYS A 406 15.31 -32.67 -17.60
CA LYS A 406 14.01 -33.04 -17.06
C LYS A 406 14.12 -33.03 -15.53
N PRO A 407 13.53 -32.04 -14.83
CA PRO A 407 13.58 -32.01 -13.37
C PRO A 407 12.90 -33.27 -12.80
N SER A 408 13.41 -33.77 -11.68
CA SER A 408 12.80 -34.89 -10.98
C SER A 408 11.38 -34.52 -10.53
N LYS A 409 10.45 -35.49 -10.51
CA LYS A 409 9.08 -35.26 -10.05
C LYS A 409 9.04 -34.77 -8.59
N GLU A 410 10.01 -35.20 -7.80
CA GLU A 410 10.12 -34.90 -6.37
C GLU A 410 11.55 -34.44 -6.07
N LEU A 411 11.66 -33.51 -5.13
CA LEU A 411 12.92 -32.93 -4.70
C LEU A 411 12.93 -32.85 -3.16
N THR A 412 14.03 -33.23 -2.54
CA THR A 412 14.20 -33.14 -1.08
C THR A 412 15.40 -32.27 -0.77
N ILE A 413 15.17 -31.22 -0.01
CA ILE A 413 16.20 -30.30 0.48
C ILE A 413 16.54 -30.67 1.92
N ASP A 414 17.82 -30.87 2.21
CA ASP A 414 18.33 -31.08 3.57
C ASP A 414 18.66 -29.72 4.20
N LEU A 415 18.03 -29.41 5.33
CA LEU A 415 18.24 -28.18 6.09
C LEU A 415 19.30 -28.35 7.20
N GLY A 416 19.89 -29.53 7.33
CA GLY A 416 20.81 -29.89 8.40
C GLY A 416 20.11 -30.48 9.63
N GLY A 417 20.87 -31.15 10.50
CA GLY A 417 20.34 -31.72 11.75
C GLY A 417 19.29 -32.82 11.56
N GLY A 418 19.20 -33.42 10.36
CA GLY A 418 18.18 -34.41 10.02
C GLY A 418 16.84 -33.82 9.57
N VAL A 419 16.71 -32.49 9.50
CA VAL A 419 15.49 -31.80 9.06
C VAL A 419 15.49 -31.68 7.53
N LYS A 420 14.37 -32.05 6.89
CA LYS A 420 14.22 -32.05 5.43
C LYS A 420 12.97 -31.29 5.00
N MET A 421 12.98 -30.81 3.77
CA MET A 421 11.84 -30.22 3.09
C MET A 421 11.61 -30.90 1.75
N GLU A 422 10.39 -31.38 1.53
CA GLU A 422 9.99 -32.11 0.33
C GLU A 422 9.21 -31.21 -0.62
N PHE A 423 9.50 -31.31 -1.91
CA PHE A 423 8.90 -30.54 -2.97
C PHE A 423 8.38 -31.45 -4.07
N VAL A 424 7.28 -31.04 -4.70
CA VAL A 424 6.72 -31.67 -5.90
C VAL A 424 6.89 -30.72 -7.09
N LEU A 425 7.22 -31.29 -8.25
CA LEU A 425 7.34 -30.54 -9.50
C LEU A 425 5.94 -30.19 -10.04
N ILE A 426 5.65 -28.91 -10.13
CA ILE A 426 4.44 -28.38 -10.74
C ILE A 426 4.74 -28.08 -12.21
N PRO A 427 4.05 -28.74 -13.17
CA PRO A 427 4.36 -28.58 -14.59
C PRO A 427 3.91 -27.23 -15.13
N ALA A 428 4.62 -26.68 -16.12
CA ALA A 428 4.12 -25.55 -16.91
C ALA A 428 2.76 -25.90 -17.54
N GLY A 429 1.87 -24.92 -17.65
CA GLY A 429 0.53 -25.14 -18.18
C GLY A 429 -0.33 -23.89 -18.15
N SER A 430 -1.63 -24.05 -18.40
CA SER A 430 -2.59 -22.96 -18.34
C SER A 430 -3.87 -23.42 -17.65
N PHE A 431 -4.54 -22.50 -16.96
CA PHE A 431 -5.81 -22.77 -16.27
C PHE A 431 -6.71 -21.53 -16.28
N LEU A 432 -7.95 -21.70 -15.84
CA LEU A 432 -8.87 -20.59 -15.57
C LEU A 432 -8.76 -20.21 -14.08
N MET A 433 -8.32 -18.98 -13.83
CA MET A 433 -8.17 -18.40 -12.50
C MET A 433 -9.43 -17.60 -12.14
N GLY A 434 -9.87 -17.70 -10.88
CA GLY A 434 -11.05 -17.00 -10.35
C GLY A 434 -12.35 -17.82 -10.38
N SER A 435 -13.45 -17.15 -10.06
CA SER A 435 -14.81 -17.73 -10.05
C SER A 435 -15.88 -16.67 -10.36
N ASP A 436 -16.93 -17.07 -11.07
CA ASP A 436 -18.10 -16.23 -11.35
C ASP A 436 -19.26 -16.44 -10.35
N THR A 437 -19.16 -17.39 -9.41
CA THR A 437 -20.31 -17.80 -8.58
C THR A 437 -20.44 -17.05 -7.26
N ASP A 438 -19.35 -16.56 -6.68
CA ASP A 438 -19.32 -16.10 -5.29
C ASP A 438 -18.90 -14.62 -5.17
N LEU A 439 -17.63 -14.35 -4.82
CA LEU A 439 -17.16 -13.02 -4.43
C LEU A 439 -16.77 -12.15 -5.62
N LYS A 440 -17.01 -10.84 -5.50
CA LYS A 440 -16.74 -9.86 -6.58
C LYS A 440 -15.28 -9.80 -6.99
N ASP A 441 -14.35 -10.00 -6.06
CA ASP A 441 -12.90 -9.93 -6.31
C ASP A 441 -12.30 -11.24 -6.87
N GLU A 442 -13.10 -12.30 -6.99
CA GLU A 442 -12.73 -13.52 -7.72
C GLU A 442 -13.03 -13.41 -9.22
N ARG A 443 -13.62 -12.29 -9.65
CA ARG A 443 -14.04 -12.01 -11.02
C ARG A 443 -13.08 -11.05 -11.73
N PRO A 444 -12.96 -11.15 -13.07
CA PRO A 444 -13.59 -12.17 -13.90
C PRO A 444 -12.77 -13.46 -13.88
N VAL A 445 -13.43 -14.58 -14.20
CA VAL A 445 -12.69 -15.79 -14.59
C VAL A 445 -11.85 -15.48 -15.82
N HIS A 446 -10.54 -15.73 -15.75
CA HIS A 446 -9.59 -15.42 -16.83
C HIS A 446 -8.51 -16.49 -16.95
N ARG A 447 -7.90 -16.62 -18.13
CA ARG A 447 -6.84 -17.58 -18.41
C ARG A 447 -5.51 -17.04 -17.91
N VAL A 448 -4.79 -17.93 -17.26
CA VAL A 448 -3.42 -17.72 -16.80
C VAL A 448 -2.55 -18.83 -17.36
N VAL A 449 -1.34 -18.47 -17.80
CA VAL A 449 -0.29 -19.36 -18.25
C VAL A 449 0.85 -19.33 -17.25
N ILE A 450 1.13 -20.47 -16.64
CA ILE A 450 2.36 -20.75 -15.92
C ILE A 450 3.37 -21.25 -16.96
N SER A 451 4.25 -20.36 -17.42
CA SER A 451 5.12 -20.64 -18.57
C SER A 451 6.28 -21.58 -18.29
N LYS A 452 6.64 -21.75 -17.00
CA LYS A 452 7.77 -22.59 -16.57
C LYS A 452 7.35 -23.50 -15.42
N PRO A 453 7.84 -24.74 -15.37
CA PRO A 453 7.63 -25.56 -14.19
C PRO A 453 8.38 -24.96 -12.99
N PHE A 454 7.88 -25.22 -11.80
CA PHE A 454 8.48 -24.81 -10.54
C PHE A 454 8.27 -25.91 -9.51
N TYR A 455 9.06 -25.93 -8.46
CA TYR A 455 8.82 -26.83 -7.34
C TYR A 455 7.94 -26.12 -6.30
N MET A 456 6.98 -26.83 -5.73
CA MET A 456 6.20 -26.36 -4.58
C MET A 456 6.35 -27.33 -3.42
N ALA A 457 6.52 -26.81 -2.21
CA ALA A 457 6.64 -27.63 -1.01
C ALA A 457 5.40 -28.52 -0.86
N ARG A 458 5.63 -29.81 -0.64
CA ARG A 458 4.59 -30.84 -0.53
C ARG A 458 3.61 -30.53 0.61
N TYR A 459 4.12 -29.90 1.65
CA TYR A 459 3.43 -29.53 2.88
C TYR A 459 3.58 -28.04 3.17
N GLU A 460 2.75 -27.52 4.07
CA GLU A 460 2.99 -26.24 4.75
C GLU A 460 4.34 -26.28 5.51
N LEU A 461 4.96 -25.12 5.72
CA LEU A 461 6.22 -25.01 6.47
C LEU A 461 6.04 -25.56 7.89
N THR A 462 6.93 -26.46 8.36
CA THR A 462 6.82 -27.05 9.69
C THR A 462 7.63 -26.31 10.76
N GLN A 463 7.30 -26.52 12.03
CA GLN A 463 8.03 -25.94 13.17
C GLN A 463 9.52 -26.31 13.17
N SER A 464 9.90 -27.57 12.87
CA SER A 464 11.33 -27.93 12.83
C SER A 464 12.05 -27.34 11.63
N GLN A 465 11.36 -27.17 10.48
CA GLN A 465 11.92 -26.48 9.32
C GLN A 465 12.17 -24.99 9.65
N TRP A 466 11.23 -24.35 10.36
CA TRP A 466 11.40 -23.00 10.88
C TRP A 466 12.64 -22.90 11.79
N GLU A 467 12.70 -23.71 12.84
CA GLU A 467 13.79 -23.65 13.83
C GLU A 467 15.17 -23.99 13.25
N ALA A 468 15.23 -24.84 12.21
CA ALA A 468 16.48 -25.18 11.52
C ALA A 468 17.13 -23.97 10.84
N ILE A 469 16.34 -23.00 10.37
CA ILE A 469 16.84 -21.80 9.65
C ILE A 469 16.85 -20.55 10.54
N MET A 470 15.82 -20.39 11.37
CA MET A 470 15.63 -19.19 12.18
C MET A 470 16.20 -19.31 13.58
N GLY A 471 16.54 -20.53 14.03
CA GLY A 471 16.89 -20.82 15.41
C GLY A 471 15.65 -21.01 16.29
N LYS A 472 15.87 -21.13 17.61
CA LYS A 472 14.79 -21.34 18.58
C LYS A 472 13.75 -20.22 18.49
N ASN A 473 12.48 -20.61 18.42
CA ASN A 473 11.36 -19.69 18.42
C ASN A 473 10.84 -19.53 19.86
N GLU A 474 10.77 -18.29 20.35
CA GLU A 474 10.34 -17.99 21.73
C GLU A 474 8.95 -18.53 22.05
N ARG A 475 8.02 -18.43 21.11
CA ARG A 475 6.64 -18.93 21.25
C ARG A 475 6.61 -20.45 21.41
N LEU A 476 7.40 -21.17 20.62
CA LEU A 476 7.51 -22.63 20.74
C LEU A 476 8.17 -23.03 22.07
N GLU A 477 9.15 -22.27 22.55
CA GLU A 477 9.77 -22.49 23.86
C GLU A 477 8.80 -22.26 25.02
N GLU A 478 7.91 -21.27 24.94
CA GLU A 478 6.83 -21.08 25.90
C GLU A 478 5.88 -22.29 25.94
N LEU A 479 5.42 -22.74 24.77
CA LEU A 479 4.51 -23.89 24.66
C LEU A 479 5.14 -25.18 25.20
N ARG A 480 6.44 -25.38 24.99
CA ARG A 480 7.20 -26.51 25.57
C ARG A 480 7.18 -26.47 27.11
N LYS A 481 7.33 -25.29 27.72
CA LYS A 481 7.33 -25.13 29.19
C LYS A 481 5.97 -25.39 29.81
N ASP A 482 4.90 -25.02 29.10
CA ASP A 482 3.52 -25.25 29.53
C ASP A 482 3.08 -26.73 29.43
N LYS A 483 4.02 -27.66 29.11
CA LYS A 483 3.78 -29.09 28.87
C LYS A 483 2.67 -29.32 27.84
N ALA A 484 2.64 -28.47 26.81
CA ALA A 484 1.72 -28.60 25.69
C ALA A 484 2.31 -29.53 24.62
N ASP A 485 2.58 -30.78 25.00
CA ASP A 485 3.32 -31.76 24.16
C ASP A 485 2.65 -32.02 22.79
N GLU A 486 1.34 -31.75 22.67
CA GLU A 486 0.59 -31.90 21.42
C GLU A 486 0.66 -30.67 20.48
N ALA A 487 1.08 -29.51 20.99
CA ALA A 487 1.18 -28.26 20.24
C ALA A 487 2.55 -28.06 19.57
N VAL A 488 3.56 -28.79 20.03
CA VAL A 488 4.94 -28.66 19.56
C VAL A 488 5.43 -29.98 19.01
N GLY A 489 5.95 -29.98 17.80
CA GLY A 489 6.47 -31.19 17.17
C GLY A 489 7.09 -30.93 15.81
N PRO A 490 7.97 -31.83 15.34
CA PRO A 490 8.75 -31.58 14.11
C PRO A 490 7.87 -31.46 12.85
N ASN A 491 6.74 -32.17 12.82
CA ASN A 491 5.82 -32.18 11.68
C ASN A 491 4.63 -31.23 11.85
N LYS A 492 4.58 -30.48 12.94
CA LYS A 492 3.48 -29.52 13.16
C LYS A 492 3.62 -28.35 12.19
N ALA A 493 2.53 -27.96 11.55
CA ALA A 493 2.48 -26.76 10.72
C ALA A 493 2.90 -25.54 11.54
N MET A 494 3.78 -24.72 10.97
CA MET A 494 4.17 -23.44 11.55
C MET A 494 3.07 -22.42 11.22
N ASN A 495 2.46 -21.87 12.26
CA ASN A 495 1.50 -20.78 12.20
C ASN A 495 2.11 -19.54 12.87
N GLU A 496 1.29 -18.52 13.14
CA GLU A 496 1.77 -17.25 13.73
C GLU A 496 2.82 -16.55 12.84
N LEU A 497 2.73 -16.74 11.51
CA LEU A 497 3.68 -16.16 10.57
C LEU A 497 3.09 -14.95 9.86
N SER A 498 3.75 -13.81 9.99
CA SER A 498 3.53 -12.67 9.12
C SER A 498 4.20 -12.85 7.76
N TRP A 499 3.73 -12.12 6.74
CA TRP A 499 4.35 -12.14 5.42
C TRP A 499 5.83 -11.73 5.51
N THR A 500 6.11 -10.69 6.29
CA THR A 500 7.48 -10.21 6.56
C THR A 500 8.34 -11.31 7.20
N ALA A 501 7.81 -12.03 8.19
CA ALA A 501 8.52 -13.14 8.83
C ALA A 501 8.79 -14.30 7.86
N CYS A 502 7.86 -14.59 6.95
CA CYS A 502 8.07 -15.58 5.89
C CYS A 502 9.21 -15.16 4.95
N GLN A 503 9.29 -13.88 4.58
CA GLN A 503 10.38 -13.36 3.75
C GLN A 503 11.74 -13.41 4.46
N ASP A 504 11.79 -13.10 5.75
CA ASP A 504 13.02 -13.25 6.55
C ASP A 504 13.51 -14.71 6.57
N PHE A 505 12.58 -15.66 6.76
CA PHE A 505 12.88 -17.09 6.67
C PHE A 505 13.45 -17.46 5.29
N ILE A 506 12.78 -17.03 4.22
CA ILE A 506 13.20 -17.29 2.82
C ILE A 506 14.57 -16.68 2.54
N GLY A 507 14.83 -15.46 2.99
CA GLY A 507 16.10 -14.76 2.85
C GLY A 507 17.24 -15.54 3.49
N LYS A 508 17.06 -15.98 4.75
CA LYS A 508 18.06 -16.82 5.44
C LYS A 508 18.23 -18.19 4.79
N LEU A 509 17.14 -18.83 4.36
CA LEU A 509 17.19 -20.11 3.67
C LEU A 509 17.98 -20.01 2.35
N ASN A 510 17.74 -18.96 1.57
CA ASN A 510 18.48 -18.69 0.33
C ASN A 510 19.97 -18.39 0.60
N VAL A 511 20.32 -17.67 1.67
CA VAL A 511 21.72 -17.47 2.07
C VAL A 511 22.37 -18.78 2.50
N ALA A 512 21.72 -19.56 3.35
CA ALA A 512 22.23 -20.85 3.83
C ALA A 512 22.48 -21.83 2.67
N ARG A 513 21.57 -21.87 1.69
CA ARG A 513 21.71 -22.73 0.50
C ARG A 513 22.90 -22.35 -0.38
N ARG A 514 23.27 -21.06 -0.48
CA ARG A 514 24.44 -20.59 -1.26
C ARG A 514 25.76 -20.86 -0.56
N SER A 515 25.79 -20.80 0.77
CA SER A 515 27.02 -21.01 1.57
C SER A 515 27.39 -22.49 1.71
N ALA A 516 26.46 -23.42 1.47
CA ALA A 516 26.77 -24.83 1.33
C ALA A 516 27.43 -25.07 -0.05
N ALA A 517 28.72 -25.44 -0.05
CA ALA A 517 29.54 -25.65 -1.25
C ALA A 517 28.82 -26.47 -2.33
N ALA A 518 28.37 -25.79 -3.40
CA ALA A 518 27.50 -26.28 -4.47
C ALA A 518 26.20 -26.92 -3.96
N SER A 519 25.05 -26.49 -4.50
CA SER A 519 23.74 -27.08 -4.19
C SER A 519 23.81 -28.61 -4.30
N ARG A 520 23.89 -29.33 -3.15
CA ARG A 520 23.97 -30.81 -3.10
C ARG A 520 22.75 -31.48 -3.73
N ASP A 521 21.69 -30.70 -3.97
CA ASP A 521 20.41 -31.07 -4.57
C ASP A 521 20.40 -31.00 -6.12
N GLY A 522 21.41 -30.38 -6.75
CA GLY A 522 21.54 -30.29 -8.21
C GLY A 522 20.51 -29.39 -8.92
N VAL A 523 19.80 -28.51 -8.21
CA VAL A 523 18.72 -27.67 -8.79
C VAL A 523 19.09 -26.18 -8.75
N ALA A 524 19.23 -25.52 -9.91
CA ALA A 524 19.39 -24.06 -9.99
C ALA A 524 18.03 -23.36 -9.79
N GLY A 525 17.92 -22.51 -8.77
CA GLY A 525 16.68 -21.80 -8.43
C GLY A 525 16.73 -21.14 -7.05
N HIS A 526 15.74 -20.31 -6.73
CA HIS A 526 15.62 -19.62 -5.45
C HIS A 526 14.30 -19.95 -4.74
N PHE A 527 14.31 -20.01 -3.42
CA PHE A 527 13.10 -20.12 -2.62
C PHE A 527 12.32 -18.79 -2.64
N ALA A 528 11.00 -18.89 -2.71
CA ALA A 528 10.07 -17.76 -2.62
C ALA A 528 8.73 -18.20 -2.03
N LEU A 529 7.87 -17.25 -1.67
CA LEU A 529 6.43 -17.50 -1.56
C LEU A 529 5.84 -17.73 -2.97
N PRO A 530 4.80 -18.57 -3.13
CA PRO A 530 4.12 -18.71 -4.41
C PRO A 530 3.51 -17.37 -4.82
N THR A 531 3.51 -17.08 -6.12
CA THR A 531 2.54 -16.13 -6.64
C THR A 531 1.13 -16.68 -6.45
N GLU A 532 0.14 -15.82 -6.39
CA GLU A 532 -1.26 -16.21 -6.25
C GLU A 532 -1.70 -17.08 -7.44
N ALA A 533 -1.20 -16.76 -8.63
CA ALA A 533 -1.38 -17.57 -9.83
C ALA A 533 -0.75 -18.97 -9.70
N GLN A 534 0.49 -19.05 -9.19
CA GLN A 534 1.14 -20.34 -8.92
C GLN A 534 0.36 -21.16 -7.88
N TRP A 535 -0.13 -20.50 -6.83
CA TRP A 535 -0.91 -21.13 -5.77
C TRP A 535 -2.22 -21.72 -6.30
N GLU A 536 -3.03 -20.94 -7.00
CA GLU A 536 -4.33 -21.41 -7.49
C GLU A 536 -4.17 -22.50 -8.56
N TYR A 537 -3.18 -22.36 -9.45
CA TYR A 537 -2.84 -23.39 -10.43
C TYR A 537 -2.47 -24.72 -9.75
N ALA A 538 -1.60 -24.65 -8.75
CA ALA A 538 -1.14 -25.81 -8.00
C ALA A 538 -2.25 -26.43 -7.15
N CYS A 539 -3.11 -25.61 -6.54
CA CYS A 539 -4.30 -26.04 -5.79
C CYS A 539 -5.26 -26.81 -6.68
N ARG A 540 -5.66 -26.22 -7.82
CA ARG A 540 -6.61 -26.81 -8.76
C ARG A 540 -6.09 -28.13 -9.36
N ALA A 541 -4.78 -28.24 -9.59
CA ALA A 541 -4.14 -29.44 -10.12
C ALA A 541 -4.84 -30.05 -11.35
N GLY A 542 -5.31 -29.18 -12.25
CA GLY A 542 -6.04 -29.55 -13.47
C GLY A 542 -7.57 -29.57 -13.34
N SER A 543 -8.12 -29.43 -12.13
CA SER A 543 -9.57 -29.33 -11.92
C SER A 543 -10.12 -27.93 -12.23
N THR A 544 -11.39 -27.88 -12.64
CA THR A 544 -12.18 -26.65 -12.79
C THR A 544 -13.23 -26.47 -11.68
N THR A 545 -13.31 -27.41 -10.74
CA THR A 545 -14.29 -27.41 -9.66
C THR A 545 -13.93 -26.45 -8.52
N GLU A 546 -14.86 -26.22 -7.60
CA GLU A 546 -14.72 -25.34 -6.43
C GLU A 546 -13.58 -25.75 -5.50
N PHE A 547 -13.45 -27.06 -5.26
CA PHE A 547 -12.31 -27.69 -4.59
C PHE A 547 -11.56 -28.57 -5.59
N SER A 548 -10.29 -28.88 -5.36
CA SER A 548 -9.49 -29.70 -6.30
C SER A 548 -10.02 -31.12 -6.54
N PHE A 549 -10.93 -31.60 -5.67
CA PHE A 549 -11.52 -32.94 -5.72
C PHE A 549 -12.99 -32.96 -6.17
N SER A 550 -13.78 -31.90 -5.98
CA SER A 550 -15.19 -31.81 -6.40
C SER A 550 -15.77 -30.41 -6.19
N ASP A 551 -17.01 -30.17 -6.63
CA ASP A 551 -17.82 -28.98 -6.26
C ASP A 551 -18.57 -29.15 -4.92
N ASP A 552 -18.49 -30.32 -4.28
CA ASP A 552 -19.22 -30.60 -3.04
C ASP A 552 -18.29 -30.51 -1.82
N ALA A 553 -18.61 -29.59 -0.90
CA ALA A 553 -17.90 -29.42 0.35
C ALA A 553 -18.02 -30.63 1.30
N ALA A 554 -18.93 -31.59 1.06
CA ALA A 554 -19.10 -32.77 1.90
C ALA A 554 -17.82 -33.62 2.04
N ALA A 555 -16.99 -33.68 1.00
CA ALA A 555 -15.73 -34.42 1.02
C ALA A 555 -14.54 -33.60 1.58
N LEU A 556 -14.71 -32.31 1.87
CA LEU A 556 -13.63 -31.41 2.30
C LEU A 556 -12.89 -31.91 3.54
N GLY A 557 -13.59 -32.60 4.45
CA GLY A 557 -12.99 -33.13 5.67
C GLY A 557 -11.86 -34.14 5.45
N GLU A 558 -11.80 -34.78 4.27
CA GLU A 558 -10.74 -35.71 3.88
C GLU A 558 -9.48 -34.98 3.35
N TYR A 559 -9.63 -33.74 2.90
CA TYR A 559 -8.59 -32.96 2.21
C TYR A 559 -8.06 -31.77 3.03
N ALA A 560 -8.81 -31.31 4.02
CA ALA A 560 -8.50 -30.10 4.76
C ALA A 560 -8.81 -30.20 6.26
N TRP A 561 -8.10 -29.38 7.05
CA TRP A 561 -8.52 -28.98 8.39
C TRP A 561 -9.33 -27.68 8.29
N PHE A 562 -10.57 -27.69 8.77
CA PHE A 562 -11.48 -26.53 8.67
C PHE A 562 -12.54 -26.57 9.79
N HIS A 563 -13.31 -25.50 9.97
CA HIS A 563 -14.25 -25.36 11.09
C HIS A 563 -15.19 -26.58 11.27
N GLY A 564 -15.65 -27.18 10.17
CA GLY A 564 -16.63 -28.27 10.20
C GLY A 564 -16.10 -29.62 10.68
N ASN A 565 -14.79 -29.85 10.68
CA ASN A 565 -14.17 -31.07 11.23
C ASN A 565 -13.33 -30.82 12.49
N MET A 566 -13.35 -29.58 12.99
CA MET A 566 -12.74 -29.19 14.26
C MET A 566 -13.81 -29.22 15.36
N ASN A 567 -13.92 -30.34 16.09
CA ASN A 567 -14.85 -30.43 17.21
C ASN A 567 -14.21 -29.81 18.48
N TRP A 568 -14.52 -28.55 18.76
CA TRP A 568 -13.81 -27.63 19.67
C TRP A 568 -13.49 -28.13 21.09
N VAL A 569 -14.19 -29.16 21.59
CA VAL A 569 -13.98 -29.71 22.94
C VAL A 569 -13.22 -31.03 22.86
N GLY A 570 -12.01 -31.06 23.42
CA GLY A 570 -11.23 -32.29 23.64
C GLY A 570 -10.39 -32.78 22.47
N GLN A 571 -10.20 -31.97 21.41
CA GLN A 571 -9.32 -32.34 20.29
C GLN A 571 -7.84 -32.14 20.66
N PRO A 572 -6.98 -33.14 20.41
CA PRO A 572 -5.53 -33.02 20.59
C PRO A 572 -4.96 -31.86 19.77
N GLY A 573 -4.11 -31.03 20.37
CA GLY A 573 -3.48 -29.87 19.72
C GLY A 573 -4.33 -28.59 19.66
N PHE A 574 -5.58 -28.58 20.12
CA PHE A 574 -6.38 -27.35 20.27
C PHE A 574 -6.10 -26.65 21.61
N ARG A 575 -5.70 -25.37 21.56
CA ARG A 575 -5.36 -24.55 22.74
C ARG A 575 -6.04 -23.18 22.66
N GLY A 576 -7.38 -23.18 22.67
CA GLY A 576 -8.19 -21.96 22.66
C GLY A 576 -8.10 -21.18 21.34
N LYS A 577 -7.02 -20.41 21.18
CA LYS A 577 -6.74 -19.53 20.03
C LYS A 577 -5.89 -20.16 18.93
N LEU A 578 -5.39 -21.36 19.19
CA LEU A 578 -4.35 -22.03 18.42
C LEU A 578 -4.75 -23.47 18.10
N PHE A 579 -4.34 -23.91 16.91
CA PHE A 579 -4.38 -25.31 16.52
C PHE A 579 -3.09 -25.66 15.78
N TYR A 580 -2.46 -26.74 16.21
CA TYR A 580 -1.25 -27.28 15.60
C TYR A 580 -1.54 -28.71 15.12
N HIS A 581 -1.68 -28.90 13.82
CA HIS A 581 -1.82 -30.22 13.22
C HIS A 581 -0.50 -30.68 12.63
N ASP A 582 -0.34 -32.00 12.53
CA ASP A 582 0.72 -32.55 11.69
C ASP A 582 0.35 -32.32 10.21
N VAL A 583 1.33 -31.94 9.42
CA VAL A 583 1.17 -31.81 7.97
C VAL A 583 1.10 -33.19 7.30
N GLY A 584 0.42 -33.27 6.15
CA GLY A 584 0.43 -34.47 5.31
C GLY A 584 -0.50 -35.60 5.74
N VAL A 585 -1.38 -35.34 6.72
CA VAL A 585 -2.33 -36.34 7.26
C VAL A 585 -3.67 -36.38 6.52
N LYS A 586 -3.95 -35.36 5.69
CA LYS A 586 -5.10 -35.31 4.78
C LYS A 586 -4.77 -35.93 3.43
N LYS A 587 -5.77 -36.09 2.55
CA LYS A 587 -5.54 -36.56 1.17
C LYS A 587 -4.89 -35.44 0.34
N PRO A 588 -3.91 -35.78 -0.52
CA PRO A 588 -3.33 -34.81 -1.43
C PRO A 588 -4.24 -34.53 -2.63
N ASN A 589 -4.00 -33.40 -3.31
CA ASN A 589 -4.55 -33.17 -4.63
C ASN A 589 -3.79 -33.97 -5.73
N THR A 590 -4.20 -33.85 -6.99
CA THR A 590 -3.64 -34.61 -8.12
C THR A 590 -2.14 -34.34 -8.38
N PHE A 591 -1.60 -33.20 -7.94
CA PHE A 591 -0.16 -32.91 -8.02
C PHE A 591 0.64 -33.43 -6.81
N GLY A 592 -0.03 -34.00 -5.80
CA GLY A 592 0.62 -34.53 -4.61
C GLY A 592 0.84 -33.48 -3.52
N LEU A 593 0.10 -32.37 -3.54
CA LEU A 593 0.13 -31.34 -2.51
C LEU A 593 -0.90 -31.64 -1.43
N TYR A 594 -0.46 -31.59 -0.18
CA TYR A 594 -1.28 -31.84 1.00
C TYR A 594 -1.72 -30.54 1.67
N ASP A 595 -2.86 -30.56 2.36
CA ASP A 595 -3.36 -29.46 3.19
C ASP A 595 -3.64 -28.15 2.42
N ILE A 596 -3.70 -28.18 1.08
CA ILE A 596 -3.86 -26.99 0.22
C ILE A 596 -5.26 -26.33 0.28
N HIS A 597 -6.20 -26.97 0.99
CA HIS A 597 -7.57 -26.48 1.21
C HIS A 597 -7.86 -26.17 2.68
N GLY A 598 -6.87 -26.23 3.58
CA GLY A 598 -7.04 -25.77 4.96
C GLY A 598 -5.99 -26.37 5.88
N GLY A 599 -5.98 -25.90 7.13
CA GLY A 599 -4.77 -25.96 7.96
C GLY A 599 -4.45 -24.54 8.35
N VAL A 600 -3.51 -23.91 7.66
CA VAL A 600 -3.24 -22.47 7.78
C VAL A 600 -3.56 -21.72 6.49
N TRP A 601 -3.83 -20.41 6.61
CA TRP A 601 -3.79 -19.53 5.46
C TRP A 601 -2.36 -19.40 4.96
N GLU A 602 -2.16 -19.58 3.66
CA GLU A 602 -0.84 -19.52 3.05
C GLU A 602 -0.61 -18.15 2.40
N TRP A 603 0.44 -17.45 2.83
CA TRP A 603 0.90 -16.21 2.20
C TRP A 603 1.34 -16.42 0.75
N CYS A 604 0.83 -15.57 -0.14
CA CYS A 604 1.34 -15.41 -1.50
C CYS A 604 2.28 -14.20 -1.59
N ALA A 605 3.12 -14.16 -2.63
CA ALA A 605 4.00 -13.03 -2.90
C ALA A 605 3.23 -11.74 -3.25
N ASP A 606 2.04 -11.89 -3.82
CA ASP A 606 1.26 -10.85 -4.47
C ASP A 606 0.70 -9.83 -3.46
N TRP A 607 0.75 -8.56 -3.85
CA TRP A 607 -0.13 -7.56 -3.26
C TRP A 607 -1.58 -7.86 -3.64
N TYR A 608 -2.53 -7.42 -2.83
CA TYR A 608 -3.95 -7.61 -3.06
C TYR A 608 -4.55 -6.35 -3.66
N ASP A 609 -5.30 -6.54 -4.75
CA ASP A 609 -6.20 -5.56 -5.33
C ASP A 609 -7.48 -6.30 -5.76
N PRO A 610 -8.68 -5.83 -5.34
CA PRO A 610 -9.94 -6.49 -5.66
C PRO A 610 -10.23 -6.55 -7.18
N ASP A 611 -9.62 -5.69 -7.98
CA ASP A 611 -9.81 -5.56 -9.43
C ASP A 611 -8.62 -6.09 -10.24
N TYR A 612 -7.60 -6.67 -9.61
CA TYR A 612 -6.41 -7.12 -10.33
C TYR A 612 -6.71 -8.10 -11.48
N TYR A 613 -7.74 -8.94 -11.34
CA TYR A 613 -8.09 -9.91 -12.38
C TYR A 613 -8.56 -9.27 -13.70
N PHE A 614 -8.90 -7.97 -13.74
CA PHE A 614 -9.19 -7.27 -14.99
C PHE A 614 -7.93 -6.95 -15.78
N THR A 615 -6.86 -6.62 -15.08
CA THR A 615 -5.59 -6.15 -15.65
C THR A 615 -4.49 -7.21 -15.60
N ALA A 616 -4.76 -8.36 -14.96
CA ALA A 616 -3.83 -9.46 -14.83
C ALA A 616 -3.26 -9.87 -16.21
N PRO A 617 -1.92 -9.95 -16.34
CA PRO A 617 -1.28 -10.40 -17.56
C PRO A 617 -1.56 -11.88 -17.80
N LEU A 618 -1.55 -12.31 -19.06
CA LEU A 618 -1.81 -13.71 -19.41
C LEU A 618 -0.74 -14.67 -18.85
N VAL A 619 0.52 -14.26 -18.81
CA VAL A 619 1.66 -15.12 -18.48
C VAL A 619 2.25 -14.72 -17.13
N ASN A 620 2.34 -15.68 -16.21
CA ASN A 620 2.90 -15.53 -14.87
C ASN A 620 2.45 -14.23 -14.15
N PRO A 621 1.15 -14.02 -13.87
CA PRO A 621 0.70 -12.90 -13.03
C PRO A 621 1.42 -12.91 -11.67
N ILE A 622 1.78 -11.71 -11.20
CA ILE A 622 2.50 -11.48 -9.93
C ILE A 622 1.77 -10.54 -8.97
N GLY A 623 0.50 -10.24 -9.26
CA GLY A 623 -0.27 -9.24 -8.54
C GLY A 623 0.01 -7.80 -9.01
N PRO A 624 -0.67 -6.81 -8.41
CA PRO A 624 -0.36 -5.41 -8.56
C PRO A 624 1.01 -5.10 -7.92
N GLU A 625 1.63 -4.01 -8.35
CA GLU A 625 3.01 -3.68 -7.98
C GLU A 625 3.16 -3.24 -6.51
N LYS A 626 2.09 -2.69 -5.94
CA LYS A 626 2.01 -2.24 -4.56
C LYS A 626 0.58 -2.37 -4.03
N GLY A 627 0.46 -2.34 -2.70
CA GLY A 627 -0.80 -2.19 -2.01
C GLY A 627 -0.60 -2.31 -0.50
N PRO A 628 -1.63 -2.03 0.31
CA PRO A 628 -1.54 -2.13 1.76
C PRO A 628 -1.61 -3.58 2.28
N PHE A 629 -2.01 -4.53 1.43
CA PHE A 629 -2.34 -5.89 1.83
C PHE A 629 -1.73 -6.93 0.89
N ARG A 630 -1.29 -8.06 1.43
CA ARG A 630 -0.81 -9.22 0.68
C ARG A 630 -1.91 -10.28 0.60
N VAL A 631 -1.84 -11.12 -0.42
CA VAL A 631 -2.81 -12.20 -0.64
C VAL A 631 -2.54 -13.39 0.28
N LEU A 632 -3.62 -13.97 0.80
CA LEU A 632 -3.67 -15.25 1.52
C LEU A 632 -4.60 -16.21 0.76
N ARG A 633 -4.20 -17.47 0.63
CA ARG A 633 -4.98 -18.55 -0.01
C ARG A 633 -5.07 -19.79 0.89
N GLY A 634 -5.96 -20.72 0.55
CA GLY A 634 -5.97 -22.06 1.16
C GLY A 634 -6.95 -22.32 2.28
N GLY A 635 -7.58 -21.31 2.88
CA GLY A 635 -8.47 -21.54 4.03
C GLY A 635 -7.70 -21.64 5.35
N SER A 636 -8.40 -21.98 6.44
CA SER A 636 -7.73 -22.33 7.70
C SER A 636 -8.62 -23.23 8.56
N TRP A 637 -8.00 -23.87 9.56
CA TRP A 637 -8.66 -24.73 10.54
C TRP A 637 -9.85 -24.07 11.24
N PHE A 638 -9.85 -22.74 11.38
CA PHE A 638 -10.91 -22.00 12.06
C PHE A 638 -12.10 -21.64 11.15
N ARG A 639 -11.95 -21.76 9.82
CA ARG A 639 -12.87 -21.16 8.85
C ARG A 639 -13.80 -22.18 8.21
N TYR A 640 -15.02 -21.73 7.86
CA TYR A 640 -16.01 -22.55 7.17
C TYR A 640 -15.57 -22.96 5.76
N ALA A 641 -16.16 -24.04 5.25
CA ALA A 641 -15.82 -24.65 3.96
C ALA A 641 -15.78 -23.66 2.78
N LYS A 642 -16.66 -22.66 2.73
CA LYS A 642 -16.68 -21.64 1.66
C LYS A 642 -15.39 -20.81 1.53
N TYR A 643 -14.55 -20.81 2.56
CA TYR A 643 -13.26 -20.12 2.58
C TYR A 643 -12.08 -21.02 2.17
N ALA A 644 -12.32 -22.32 1.99
CA ALA A 644 -11.34 -23.32 1.56
C ALA A 644 -11.34 -23.54 0.03
N ARG A 645 -12.14 -22.78 -0.73
CA ARG A 645 -12.28 -22.93 -2.18
C ARG A 645 -10.97 -22.58 -2.91
N SER A 646 -10.71 -23.22 -4.05
CA SER A 646 -9.51 -22.94 -4.85
C SER A 646 -9.39 -21.47 -5.27
N SER A 647 -10.51 -20.82 -5.59
CA SER A 647 -10.53 -19.42 -6.02
C SER A 647 -10.56 -18.42 -4.87
N TYR A 648 -10.82 -18.84 -3.62
CA TYR A 648 -11.02 -17.90 -2.53
C TYR A 648 -9.72 -17.18 -2.17
N ARG A 649 -9.82 -15.85 -2.16
CA ARG A 649 -8.72 -14.93 -1.88
C ARG A 649 -9.02 -14.09 -0.65
N LYS A 650 -8.18 -14.27 0.36
CA LYS A 650 -8.13 -13.40 1.54
C LYS A 650 -7.00 -12.41 1.36
N PHE A 651 -7.07 -11.29 2.07
CA PHE A 651 -5.99 -10.31 2.11
C PHE A 651 -5.74 -9.92 3.56
N PHE A 652 -4.47 -9.63 3.86
CA PHE A 652 -4.10 -9.15 5.18
C PHE A 652 -2.85 -8.26 5.13
N HIS A 653 -2.68 -7.38 6.11
CA HIS A 653 -1.50 -6.52 6.19
C HIS A 653 -0.24 -7.39 6.39
N PRO A 654 0.89 -7.08 5.73
CA PRO A 654 2.08 -7.95 5.73
C PRO A 654 2.67 -8.24 7.11
N ASP A 655 2.45 -7.35 8.09
CA ASP A 655 2.90 -7.53 9.47
C ASP A 655 1.92 -8.33 10.37
N GLY A 656 0.75 -8.71 9.86
CA GLY A 656 -0.21 -9.53 10.61
C GLY A 656 0.15 -11.00 10.60
N ASP A 657 -0.06 -11.70 11.71
CA ASP A 657 0.28 -13.12 11.93
C ASP A 657 -0.96 -14.02 12.17
N GLY A 658 -2.15 -13.42 12.13
CA GLY A 658 -3.40 -14.10 12.39
C GLY A 658 -4.64 -13.20 12.32
N ASP A 659 -5.81 -13.83 12.22
CA ASP A 659 -7.11 -13.17 12.28
C ASP A 659 -7.53 -12.84 13.72
N ALA A 660 -6.94 -11.78 14.29
CA ALA A 660 -7.17 -11.43 15.69
C ALA A 660 -8.56 -10.81 15.99
N THR A 661 -9.33 -10.40 14.97
CA THR A 661 -10.58 -9.61 15.14
C THR A 661 -11.78 -10.45 15.52
N THR A 662 -11.80 -11.74 15.19
CA THR A 662 -12.95 -12.62 15.43
C THR A 662 -12.86 -13.39 16.74
N ALA A 663 -11.64 -13.77 17.15
CA ALA A 663 -11.38 -14.51 18.39
C ALA A 663 -9.90 -14.51 18.87
N TYR A 664 -9.04 -13.58 18.40
CA TYR A 664 -7.58 -13.64 18.60
C TYR A 664 -6.93 -14.92 18.07
N ILE A 665 -7.21 -15.29 16.82
CA ILE A 665 -6.74 -16.57 16.26
C ILE A 665 -5.54 -16.35 15.39
N THR A 666 -4.56 -17.24 15.52
CA THR A 666 -3.32 -17.22 14.76
C THR A 666 -3.28 -18.43 13.82
N ASP A 667 -3.70 -18.17 12.58
CA ASP A 667 -3.95 -19.18 11.56
C ASP A 667 -3.23 -18.88 10.25
N PHE A 668 -2.20 -18.02 10.26
CA PHE A 668 -1.39 -17.71 9.07
C PHE A 668 -0.06 -18.47 9.11
N GLY A 669 0.30 -19.04 7.98
CA GLY A 669 1.58 -19.70 7.74
C GLY A 669 2.03 -19.50 6.31
N CYS A 670 2.92 -20.36 5.82
CA CYS A 670 3.37 -20.29 4.44
C CYS A 670 3.73 -21.66 3.87
N ARG A 671 3.75 -21.69 2.54
CA ARG A 671 4.28 -22.77 1.72
C ARG A 671 5.29 -22.16 0.76
N LEU A 672 6.37 -22.86 0.50
CA LEU A 672 7.45 -22.34 -0.34
C LEU A 672 7.39 -22.90 -1.75
N VAL A 673 7.87 -22.10 -2.70
CA VAL A 673 8.19 -22.53 -4.05
C VAL A 673 9.68 -22.40 -4.32
N ILE A 674 10.20 -23.16 -5.26
CA ILE A 674 11.51 -22.93 -5.89
C ILE A 674 11.26 -22.57 -7.34
N ASN A 675 11.49 -21.32 -7.69
CA ASN A 675 11.45 -20.86 -9.06
C ASN A 675 12.76 -21.30 -9.74
N LEU A 676 12.63 -22.14 -10.77
CA LEU A 676 13.78 -22.70 -11.49
C LEU A 676 14.46 -21.62 -12.34
N GLU A 677 15.78 -21.51 -12.22
CA GLU A 677 16.60 -20.65 -13.06
C GLU A 677 16.85 -21.31 -14.42
N GLU A 678 17.07 -20.50 -15.47
CA GLU A 678 17.55 -21.04 -16.74
C GLU A 678 19.04 -21.38 -16.63
N ASP A 679 19.44 -22.52 -17.19
CA ASP A 679 20.85 -22.73 -17.53
C ASP A 679 21.28 -21.62 -18.48
N SER A 680 22.06 -20.67 -17.98
CA SER A 680 22.71 -19.62 -18.76
C SER A 680 23.81 -20.22 -19.63
N THR A 681 23.42 -21.03 -20.62
CA THR A 681 24.23 -21.17 -21.84
C THR A 681 23.91 -19.97 -22.72
N PRO A 682 24.93 -19.23 -23.23
CA PRO A 682 24.71 -18.04 -24.04
C PRO A 682 23.80 -18.42 -25.21
N THR A 683 22.58 -17.91 -25.21
CA THR A 683 21.67 -18.07 -26.33
C THR A 683 22.35 -17.44 -27.53
N LYS A 684 22.60 -18.26 -28.57
CA LYS A 684 22.97 -17.75 -29.89
C LYS A 684 21.86 -16.79 -30.30
N SER A 685 22.19 -15.51 -30.26
CA SER A 685 21.34 -14.45 -30.76
C SER A 685 20.97 -14.74 -32.20
N THR A 686 19.68 -14.61 -32.48
CA THR A 686 19.16 -14.34 -33.82
C THR A 686 20.04 -13.25 -34.45
N PRO A 687 20.54 -13.42 -35.69
CA PRO A 687 21.45 -12.45 -36.27
C PRO A 687 20.66 -11.22 -36.70
N ASN A 688 20.66 -10.20 -35.85
CA ASN A 688 20.68 -8.79 -36.26
C ASN A 688 21.08 -7.89 -35.08
N LYS A 689 21.98 -6.92 -35.34
CA LYS A 689 22.52 -5.86 -34.46
C LYS A 689 23.74 -6.16 -33.56
N LYS A 690 24.75 -6.91 -34.04
CA LYS A 690 26.08 -6.95 -33.37
C LYS A 690 26.88 -5.65 -33.54
N GLY A 691 26.60 -4.86 -34.58
CA GLY A 691 27.34 -3.61 -34.89
C GLY A 691 27.00 -2.41 -34.01
N GLU A 692 25.73 -2.26 -33.59
CA GLU A 692 25.26 -1.05 -32.88
C GLU A 692 25.73 -1.01 -31.41
N ASN A 693 25.73 -2.15 -30.70
CA ASN A 693 26.18 -2.19 -29.30
C ASN A 693 27.70 -1.93 -29.15
N GLN A 694 28.50 -2.33 -30.15
CA GLN A 694 29.95 -2.07 -30.15
C GLN A 694 30.24 -0.59 -30.42
N GLN A 695 29.39 0.08 -31.21
CA GLN A 695 29.49 1.51 -31.47
C GLN A 695 29.16 2.36 -30.22
N LEU A 696 28.09 2.02 -29.48
CA LEU A 696 27.75 2.72 -28.23
C LEU A 696 28.82 2.54 -27.14
N LEU A 697 29.37 1.33 -27.02
CA LEU A 697 30.50 1.09 -26.11
C LEU A 697 31.73 1.91 -26.55
N GLY A 698 32.04 1.95 -27.85
CA GLY A 698 33.12 2.78 -28.37
C GLY A 698 32.96 4.27 -28.06
N LEU A 699 31.75 4.81 -28.03
CA LEU A 699 31.50 6.19 -27.58
C LEU A 699 31.80 6.37 -26.08
N ALA A 700 31.38 5.43 -25.24
CA ALA A 700 31.66 5.47 -23.80
C ALA A 700 33.16 5.31 -23.48
N GLU A 701 33.91 4.61 -24.34
CA GLU A 701 35.36 4.40 -24.21
C GLU A 701 36.19 5.62 -24.65
N ASN A 702 35.64 6.47 -25.52
CA ASN A 702 36.37 7.59 -26.14
C ASN A 702 35.91 8.96 -25.61
N LEU A 703 36.13 9.22 -24.32
CA LEU A 703 35.83 10.50 -23.68
C LEU A 703 36.95 11.53 -23.89
N VAL A 704 36.58 12.75 -24.26
CA VAL A 704 37.51 13.88 -24.43
C VAL A 704 37.14 15.00 -23.46
N LYS A 705 38.11 15.41 -22.63
CA LYS A 705 37.98 16.56 -21.73
C LYS A 705 37.83 17.85 -22.54
N ARG A 706 36.85 18.68 -22.19
CA ARG A 706 36.62 19.96 -22.86
C ARG A 706 37.71 20.98 -22.50
N THR A 707 38.24 21.64 -23.53
CA THR A 707 39.06 22.85 -23.40
C THR A 707 38.25 23.94 -22.71
N GLY A 708 38.75 24.47 -21.59
CA GLY A 708 38.02 25.41 -20.73
C GLY A 708 37.40 24.80 -19.47
N SER A 709 37.65 23.51 -19.18
CA SER A 709 37.43 22.97 -17.83
C SER A 709 38.44 23.57 -16.82
N PRO A 710 38.09 23.77 -15.54
CA PRO A 710 36.83 23.39 -14.88
C PRO A 710 35.67 24.33 -15.23
N VAL A 711 34.45 23.78 -15.27
CA VAL A 711 33.21 24.48 -15.60
C VAL A 711 32.45 24.97 -14.37
N PHE A 712 32.75 24.41 -13.19
CA PHE A 712 32.20 24.87 -11.91
C PHE A 712 33.25 24.67 -10.80
N GLY A 713 33.23 25.49 -9.76
CA GLY A 713 34.19 25.44 -8.66
C GLY A 713 33.75 26.32 -7.50
N PRO A 714 34.57 26.49 -6.45
CA PRO A 714 34.21 27.24 -5.23
C PRO A 714 33.67 28.66 -5.47
N GLY A 715 32.87 29.14 -4.53
CA GLY A 715 32.33 30.51 -4.51
C GLY A 715 33.39 31.58 -4.26
N GLU A 716 32.98 32.85 -4.20
CA GLU A 716 33.88 33.95 -3.86
C GLU A 716 34.30 33.86 -2.39
N SER A 717 35.46 34.43 -2.05
CA SER A 717 35.97 34.41 -0.68
C SER A 717 34.96 35.04 0.29
N GLY A 718 34.47 34.26 1.25
CA GLY A 718 33.44 34.66 2.21
C GLY A 718 32.06 34.04 1.97
N ASP A 719 31.83 33.41 0.81
CA ASP A 719 30.62 32.65 0.52
C ASP A 719 30.54 31.37 1.36
N TRP A 720 29.33 30.81 1.47
CA TRP A 720 29.10 29.55 2.18
C TRP A 720 29.74 28.34 1.48
N ASP A 721 30.08 28.45 0.19
CA ASP A 721 30.72 27.44 -0.66
C ASP A 721 32.13 27.85 -1.15
N ASP A 722 32.84 28.71 -0.39
CA ASP A 722 34.14 29.30 -0.77
C ASP A 722 35.38 28.38 -0.59
N GLN A 723 35.20 27.12 -0.20
CA GLN A 723 36.30 26.16 0.01
C GLN A 723 36.31 25.01 -1.01
N GLY A 724 35.22 24.25 -1.13
CA GLY A 724 35.20 23.08 -2.02
C GLY A 724 33.80 22.73 -2.52
N CYS A 725 33.70 22.32 -3.78
CA CYS A 725 32.49 21.77 -4.40
C CYS A 725 32.68 20.27 -4.65
N GLY A 726 32.17 19.43 -3.74
CA GLY A 726 32.36 17.98 -3.73
C GLY A 726 31.38 17.21 -4.61
N CYS A 727 30.80 16.14 -4.07
CA CYS A 727 29.80 15.30 -4.75
C CYS A 727 28.60 16.11 -5.24
N PHE A 728 28.03 15.73 -6.38
CA PHE A 728 26.95 16.46 -7.03
C PHE A 728 26.02 15.54 -7.81
N SER A 729 24.82 16.02 -8.10
CA SER A 729 23.85 15.40 -9.00
C SER A 729 23.40 16.42 -10.04
N LEU A 730 23.22 15.95 -11.26
CA LEU A 730 22.92 16.80 -12.41
C LEU A 730 21.77 16.19 -13.21
N SER A 731 20.82 17.03 -13.63
CA SER A 731 19.72 16.63 -14.52
C SER A 731 19.36 17.75 -15.49
N LYS A 732 18.84 17.39 -16.66
CA LYS A 732 18.23 18.33 -17.60
C LYS A 732 16.72 18.36 -17.37
N VAL A 733 16.17 19.54 -17.04
CA VAL A 733 14.75 19.77 -16.75
C VAL A 733 14.23 20.82 -17.72
N GLY A 734 13.48 20.38 -18.74
CA GLY A 734 13.12 21.23 -19.86
C GLY A 734 14.37 21.72 -20.60
N ASP A 735 14.47 23.03 -20.82
CA ASP A 735 15.59 23.66 -21.52
C ASP A 735 16.75 24.07 -20.59
N GLN A 736 16.71 23.68 -19.31
CA GLN A 736 17.76 24.04 -18.34
C GLN A 736 18.39 22.80 -17.72
N PHE A 737 19.69 22.89 -17.45
CA PHE A 737 20.42 21.98 -16.57
C PHE A 737 20.33 22.48 -15.14
N MET A 738 20.11 21.54 -14.21
CA MET A 738 20.11 21.76 -12.78
C MET A 738 21.23 20.94 -12.16
N LEU A 739 22.04 21.59 -11.31
CA LEU A 739 23.16 21.02 -10.58
C LEU A 739 22.92 21.18 -9.07
N TRP A 740 22.66 20.07 -8.40
CA TRP A 740 22.65 20.00 -6.94
C TRP A 740 24.04 19.59 -6.47
N TYR A 741 24.74 20.46 -5.76
CA TYR A 741 26.14 20.27 -5.42
C TYR A 741 26.38 20.38 -3.93
N ASN A 742 27.26 19.52 -3.43
CA ASN A 742 27.71 19.57 -2.06
C ASN A 742 28.84 20.59 -1.91
N ALA A 743 28.75 21.51 -0.96
CA ALA A 743 29.81 22.48 -0.71
C ALA A 743 29.95 22.89 0.76
N SER A 744 31.10 23.46 1.09
CA SER A 744 31.44 24.00 2.39
C SER A 744 32.28 25.28 2.25
N GLY A 745 32.38 26.05 3.32
CA GLY A 745 33.08 27.34 3.33
C GLY A 745 33.84 27.60 4.63
N LYS A 746 34.74 28.58 4.64
CA LYS A 746 35.62 28.87 5.79
C LYS A 746 34.86 29.16 7.09
N ARG A 747 33.69 29.80 6.98
CA ARG A 747 32.79 30.12 8.11
C ARG A 747 31.80 29.01 8.44
N HIS A 748 31.62 28.05 7.52
CA HIS A 748 30.67 26.95 7.60
C HIS A 748 31.40 25.63 7.36
N LYS A 749 31.96 25.05 8.43
CA LYS A 749 32.77 23.83 8.38
C LYS A 749 31.96 22.55 8.08
N GLU A 750 30.64 22.67 7.94
CA GLU A 750 29.72 21.57 7.63
C GLU A 750 29.40 21.55 6.13
N TRP A 751 29.11 20.35 5.62
CA TRP A 751 28.64 20.17 4.24
C TRP A 751 27.17 20.59 4.10
N HIS A 752 26.91 21.35 3.05
CA HIS A 752 25.58 21.85 2.68
C HIS A 752 25.31 21.60 1.20
N ILE A 753 24.03 21.56 0.82
CA ILE A 753 23.63 21.33 -0.57
C ILE A 753 23.18 22.66 -1.18
N GLY A 754 23.81 23.03 -2.30
CA GLY A 754 23.48 24.17 -3.14
C GLY A 754 22.86 23.75 -4.46
N LEU A 755 22.25 24.72 -5.14
CA LEU A 755 21.70 24.60 -6.48
C LEU A 755 22.36 25.59 -7.43
N ALA A 756 22.75 25.14 -8.61
CA ALA A 756 23.12 25.98 -9.75
C ALA A 756 22.34 25.56 -11.00
N THR A 757 22.13 26.49 -11.91
CA THR A 757 21.42 26.25 -13.17
C THR A 757 22.28 26.69 -14.35
N SER A 758 22.10 26.04 -15.50
CA SER A 758 22.83 26.35 -16.73
C SER A 758 21.94 26.11 -17.94
N ALA A 759 22.11 26.91 -19.01
CA ALA A 759 21.42 26.68 -20.27
C ALA A 759 22.14 25.63 -21.14
N ASP A 760 23.47 25.56 -21.05
CA ASP A 760 24.33 24.74 -21.91
C ASP A 760 25.04 23.60 -21.17
N GLY A 761 24.90 23.56 -19.83
CA GLY A 761 25.56 22.60 -18.95
C GLY A 761 27.02 22.94 -18.66
N THR A 762 27.52 24.10 -19.08
CA THR A 762 28.92 24.49 -18.88
C THR A 762 29.13 25.87 -18.28
N GLU A 763 28.16 26.77 -18.43
CA GLU A 763 28.13 28.06 -17.75
C GLU A 763 27.05 28.02 -16.67
N TRP A 764 27.47 28.06 -15.40
CA TRP A 764 26.58 27.82 -14.27
C TRP A 764 26.31 29.10 -13.46
N LYS A 765 25.04 29.32 -13.15
CA LYS A 765 24.57 30.37 -12.26
C LYS A 765 24.05 29.77 -10.96
N ARG A 766 24.68 30.13 -9.83
CA ARG A 766 24.23 29.75 -8.49
C ARG A 766 22.86 30.35 -8.17
N SER A 767 22.02 29.60 -7.45
CA SER A 767 20.76 30.11 -6.93
C SER A 767 21.00 31.12 -5.80
N ALA A 768 20.21 32.18 -5.77
CA ALA A 768 20.21 33.15 -4.67
C ALA A 768 19.68 32.54 -3.35
N ALA A 769 18.96 31.42 -3.42
CA ALA A 769 18.42 30.71 -2.27
C ALA A 769 19.44 29.77 -1.60
N ASN A 770 20.68 29.72 -2.10
CA ASN A 770 21.69 28.81 -1.56
C ASN A 770 22.15 29.21 -0.14
N PRO A 771 22.49 28.23 0.72
CA PRO A 771 22.31 26.79 0.52
C PRO A 771 20.82 26.39 0.62
N ILE A 772 20.37 25.55 -0.30
CA ILE A 772 18.98 25.06 -0.32
C ILE A 772 18.72 23.98 0.73
N MET A 773 19.78 23.32 1.24
CA MET A 773 19.71 22.47 2.43
C MET A 773 20.95 22.65 3.30
N ARG A 774 20.72 22.86 4.62
CA ARG A 774 21.77 23.15 5.60
C ARG A 774 22.31 21.93 6.36
N SER A 775 21.83 20.73 6.05
CA SER A 775 22.32 19.49 6.68
C SER A 775 22.26 18.36 5.67
N GLY A 776 23.37 17.63 5.55
CA GLY A 776 23.53 16.51 4.63
C GLY A 776 24.49 16.77 3.47
N GLY A 777 24.97 15.71 2.84
CA GLY A 777 25.89 15.76 1.70
C GLY A 777 25.57 14.73 0.63
N MET A 778 26.38 14.67 -0.43
CA MET A 778 26.24 13.69 -1.52
C MET A 778 24.81 13.61 -2.10
N PRO A 779 24.26 14.72 -2.62
CA PRO A 779 22.90 14.72 -3.16
C PRO A 779 22.83 13.83 -4.40
N CYS A 780 21.77 13.04 -4.51
CA CYS A 780 21.35 12.32 -5.71
C CYS A 780 19.89 12.62 -5.99
N VAL A 781 19.64 13.35 -7.08
CA VAL A 781 18.31 13.85 -7.43
C VAL A 781 17.76 13.11 -8.64
N LEU A 782 16.53 12.62 -8.51
CA LEU A 782 15.76 12.00 -9.58
C LEU A 782 14.43 12.74 -9.74
N LYS A 783 14.12 13.17 -10.97
CA LYS A 783 12.81 13.73 -11.32
C LYS A 783 11.89 12.65 -11.89
N ILE A 784 10.69 12.51 -11.33
CA ILE A 784 9.65 11.59 -11.79
C ILE A 784 8.34 12.37 -11.93
N GLY A 785 7.76 12.40 -13.12
CA GLY A 785 6.57 13.19 -13.39
C GLY A 785 6.82 14.67 -13.05
N ASP A 786 6.01 15.24 -12.17
CA ASP A 786 6.10 16.62 -11.70
C ASP A 786 6.94 16.80 -10.42
N LYS A 787 7.47 15.71 -9.84
CA LYS A 787 8.16 15.73 -8.53
C LYS A 787 9.63 15.37 -8.63
N PHE A 788 10.39 15.86 -7.66
CA PHE A 788 11.79 15.52 -7.43
C PHE A 788 11.95 14.70 -6.16
N TYR A 789 12.87 13.74 -6.21
CA TYR A 789 13.29 12.88 -5.11
C TYR A 789 14.78 13.10 -4.92
N MET A 790 15.21 13.33 -3.69
CA MET A 790 16.62 13.45 -3.33
C MET A 790 16.96 12.40 -2.28
N LEU A 791 17.96 11.57 -2.58
CA LEU A 791 18.71 10.87 -1.55
C LEU A 791 19.95 11.68 -1.19
N PHE A 792 20.23 11.81 0.10
CA PHE A 792 21.41 12.54 0.58
C PHE A 792 21.97 11.86 1.83
N ALA A 793 23.28 11.90 2.00
CA ALA A 793 23.98 11.30 3.12
C ALA A 793 23.80 12.15 4.39
N ALA A 794 23.22 11.57 5.43
CA ALA A 794 23.12 12.13 6.78
C ALA A 794 22.81 11.02 7.81
N CYS A 795 23.07 11.27 9.10
CA CYS A 795 22.78 10.32 10.19
C CYS A 795 23.37 8.89 9.98
N GLY A 796 24.49 8.77 9.26
CA GLY A 796 25.15 7.49 8.98
C GLY A 796 24.54 6.66 7.84
N GLY A 797 23.62 7.21 7.03
CA GLY A 797 23.05 6.55 5.86
C GLY A 797 22.39 7.54 4.88
N PHE A 798 21.53 7.06 3.99
CA PHE A 798 20.79 7.93 3.06
C PHE A 798 19.43 8.35 3.62
N MET A 799 19.22 9.66 3.70
CA MET A 799 17.94 10.30 3.98
C MET A 799 17.20 10.58 2.67
N LEU A 800 15.86 10.60 2.72
CA LEU A 800 15.01 10.94 1.58
C LEU A 800 14.39 12.32 1.77
N ALA A 801 14.41 13.15 0.73
CA ALA A 801 13.60 14.36 0.64
C ALA A 801 12.84 14.42 -0.69
N LYS A 802 11.70 15.11 -0.69
CA LYS A 802 10.87 15.34 -1.89
C LYS A 802 10.67 16.83 -2.13
N SER A 803 10.58 17.22 -3.39
CA SER A 803 10.39 18.61 -3.81
C SER A 803 9.52 18.69 -5.06
N GLN A 804 8.82 19.81 -5.24
CA GLN A 804 8.04 20.10 -6.46
C GLN A 804 8.86 20.92 -7.47
N ASP A 805 9.79 21.75 -6.99
CA ASP A 805 10.54 22.74 -7.78
C ASP A 805 12.05 22.43 -7.86
N GLY A 806 12.51 21.41 -7.13
CA GLY A 806 13.93 21.07 -6.99
C GLY A 806 14.72 22.03 -6.09
N MET A 807 14.06 22.99 -5.45
CA MET A 807 14.67 24.03 -4.63
C MET A 807 14.21 23.95 -3.16
N THR A 808 12.91 23.72 -2.95
CA THR A 808 12.28 23.60 -1.64
C THR A 808 12.06 22.13 -1.30
N TRP A 809 12.72 21.63 -0.26
CA TRP A 809 12.75 20.20 0.06
C TRP A 809 12.04 19.87 1.37
N LYS A 810 11.18 18.85 1.33
CA LYS A 810 10.55 18.24 2.52
C LYS A 810 11.18 16.89 2.79
N GLN A 811 11.87 16.76 3.91
CA GLN A 811 12.47 15.50 4.35
C GLN A 811 11.38 14.48 4.74
N HIS A 812 11.63 13.21 4.42
CA HIS A 812 10.82 12.07 4.81
C HIS A 812 11.43 11.39 6.05
N GLY A 813 10.68 11.37 7.16
CA GLY A 813 11.10 10.74 8.40
C GLY A 813 12.31 11.41 9.07
N THR A 814 12.77 10.80 10.17
CA THR A 814 13.89 11.30 10.99
C THR A 814 15.16 10.45 10.90
N GLY A 815 15.14 9.34 10.15
CA GLY A 815 16.29 8.45 10.00
C GLY A 815 16.45 7.90 8.58
N PRO A 816 17.55 7.18 8.30
CA PRO A 816 17.86 6.69 6.96
C PRO A 816 16.80 5.76 6.38
N VAL A 817 16.54 5.89 5.08
CA VAL A 817 15.63 5.01 4.33
C VAL A 817 16.30 3.69 3.96
N LEU A 818 17.60 3.71 3.66
CA LEU A 818 18.40 2.50 3.46
C LEU A 818 18.93 2.01 4.81
N ARG A 819 18.40 0.87 5.30
CA ARG A 819 18.71 0.31 6.63
C ARG A 819 19.51 -0.98 6.53
N GLY A 820 20.18 -1.34 7.62
CA GLY A 820 20.93 -2.61 7.71
C GLY A 820 22.23 -2.62 6.89
N VAL A 821 22.63 -1.48 6.37
CA VAL A 821 23.91 -1.26 5.68
C VAL A 821 24.85 -0.49 6.60
N GLY A 822 26.16 -0.75 6.49
CA GLY A 822 27.16 0.07 7.16
C GLY A 822 27.31 1.43 6.50
N GLU A 823 28.51 2.00 6.58
CA GLU A 823 28.86 3.25 5.89
C GLU A 823 28.49 3.16 4.39
N SER A 824 27.66 4.10 3.93
CA SER A 824 27.09 4.15 2.59
C SER A 824 27.25 5.53 1.98
N ASN A 825 27.87 5.61 0.80
CA ASN A 825 28.25 6.84 0.10
C ASN A 825 27.82 6.78 -1.37
N ASP A 826 27.91 7.91 -2.08
CA ASP A 826 27.71 8.02 -3.54
C ASP A 826 26.43 7.35 -4.08
N PRO A 827 25.23 7.84 -3.71
CA PRO A 827 23.98 7.27 -4.19
C PRO A 827 23.74 7.59 -5.67
N CYS A 828 23.27 6.61 -6.43
CA CYS A 828 22.79 6.74 -7.80
C CYS A 828 21.39 6.12 -7.90
N LEU A 829 20.39 6.99 -7.85
CA LEU A 829 18.98 6.63 -7.86
C LEU A 829 18.42 6.71 -9.28
N LYS A 830 17.80 5.63 -9.75
CA LYS A 830 17.05 5.58 -11.01
C LYS A 830 15.69 4.92 -10.77
N LYS A 831 14.76 5.14 -11.69
CA LYS A 831 13.49 4.41 -11.73
C LYS A 831 13.38 3.68 -13.08
N PHE A 832 13.18 2.37 -13.02
CA PHE A 832 13.00 1.52 -14.19
C PHE A 832 11.65 0.82 -14.09
N GLY A 833 10.71 1.17 -14.97
CA GLY A 833 9.31 0.84 -14.77
C GLY A 833 8.86 1.36 -13.40
N ASP A 834 8.26 0.49 -12.60
CA ASP A 834 7.73 0.87 -11.30
C ASP A 834 8.69 0.63 -10.12
N GLN A 835 9.89 0.12 -10.38
CA GLN A 835 10.92 -0.10 -9.36
C GLN A 835 11.93 1.05 -9.30
N PHE A 836 12.16 1.59 -8.12
CA PHE A 836 13.36 2.38 -7.82
C PHE A 836 14.55 1.43 -7.67
N VAL A 837 15.66 1.80 -8.30
CA VAL A 837 16.91 1.06 -8.19
C VAL A 837 17.99 2.04 -7.75
N LEU A 838 18.66 1.69 -6.67
CA LEU A 838 19.75 2.45 -6.07
C LEU A 838 21.03 1.67 -6.26
N TRP A 839 22.00 2.30 -6.93
CA TRP A 839 23.40 1.90 -6.84
C TRP A 839 24.08 2.80 -5.84
N TYR A 840 24.89 2.24 -4.94
CA TYR A 840 25.55 3.01 -3.90
C TYR A 840 26.91 2.40 -3.56
N CYS A 841 27.80 3.18 -2.99
CA CYS A 841 29.09 2.73 -2.50
C CYS A 841 28.98 2.28 -1.04
N GLY A 842 29.50 1.09 -0.71
CA GLY A 842 29.60 0.59 0.66
C GLY A 842 30.85 -0.25 0.89
N LYS A 843 31.22 -0.50 2.14
CA LYS A 843 32.38 -1.34 2.50
C LYS A 843 32.03 -2.83 2.47
N VAL A 844 32.77 -3.61 1.68
CA VAL A 844 32.73 -5.08 1.64
C VAL A 844 34.16 -5.61 1.67
N ASP A 845 34.45 -6.50 2.61
CA ASP A 845 35.78 -7.12 2.80
C ASP A 845 36.94 -6.12 2.91
N GLY A 846 36.68 -4.97 3.54
CA GLY A 846 37.68 -3.90 3.72
C GLY A 846 37.89 -3.01 2.50
N HIS A 847 37.14 -3.23 1.40
CA HIS A 847 37.19 -2.43 0.18
C HIS A 847 35.88 -1.68 -0.04
N TYR A 848 35.96 -0.46 -0.60
CA TYR A 848 34.77 0.23 -1.10
C TYR A 848 34.29 -0.46 -2.39
N ARG A 849 33.00 -0.78 -2.46
CA ARG A 849 32.39 -1.54 -3.56
C ARG A 849 31.06 -0.91 -3.94
N ILE A 850 30.71 -1.02 -5.21
CA ILE A 850 29.37 -0.65 -5.70
C ILE A 850 28.41 -1.77 -5.34
N LEU A 851 27.36 -1.42 -4.60
CA LEU A 851 26.25 -2.24 -4.16
C LEU A 851 24.99 -1.78 -4.86
N ARG A 852 23.97 -2.64 -4.86
CA ARG A 852 22.67 -2.37 -5.47
C ARG A 852 21.57 -2.67 -4.47
N ALA A 853 20.53 -1.85 -4.46
CA ALA A 853 19.31 -2.08 -3.73
C ALA A 853 18.11 -1.72 -4.62
N THR A 854 16.97 -2.32 -4.34
CA THR A 854 15.72 -2.02 -5.05
C THR A 854 14.61 -1.66 -4.09
N SER A 855 13.70 -0.81 -4.53
CA SER A 855 12.60 -0.34 -3.72
C SER A 855 11.37 -0.05 -4.59
N PRO A 856 10.16 -0.40 -4.17
CA PRO A 856 8.95 0.03 -4.87
C PRO A 856 8.61 1.51 -4.64
N ASP A 857 9.05 2.10 -3.52
CA ASP A 857 8.55 3.40 -3.02
C ASP A 857 9.65 4.41 -2.65
N CYS A 858 10.92 4.03 -2.82
CA CYS A 858 12.11 4.78 -2.43
C CYS A 858 12.31 4.91 -0.90
N ILE A 859 11.51 4.21 -0.10
CA ILE A 859 11.52 4.23 1.36
C ILE A 859 12.02 2.88 1.90
N TYR A 860 11.46 1.77 1.43
CA TYR A 860 11.85 0.42 1.85
C TYR A 860 12.71 -0.24 0.79
N TRP A 861 13.92 -0.62 1.17
CA TRP A 861 14.95 -1.11 0.25
C TRP A 861 15.29 -2.58 0.50
N GLU A 862 15.24 -3.38 -0.56
CA GLU A 862 15.78 -4.74 -0.62
C GLU A 862 17.21 -4.70 -1.15
N LEU A 863 18.16 -5.29 -0.42
CA LEU A 863 19.59 -5.23 -0.73
C LEU A 863 19.99 -6.41 -1.63
N ASP A 864 20.73 -6.13 -2.71
CA ASP A 864 21.38 -7.19 -3.46
C ASP A 864 22.60 -7.71 -2.67
N PRO A 865 22.78 -9.04 -2.59
CA PRO A 865 23.78 -9.64 -1.71
C PRO A 865 25.22 -9.58 -2.24
N GLN A 866 25.43 -9.10 -3.47
CA GLN A 866 26.73 -9.12 -4.14
C GLN A 866 27.11 -7.74 -4.66
N PRO A 867 28.40 -7.37 -4.64
CA PRO A 867 28.90 -6.23 -5.38
C PRO A 867 28.56 -6.29 -6.87
N VAL A 868 28.21 -5.15 -7.43
CA VAL A 868 27.73 -4.99 -8.82
C VAL A 868 28.81 -5.36 -9.85
N ILE A 869 30.07 -5.09 -9.52
CA ILE A 869 31.24 -5.47 -10.34
C ILE A 869 32.36 -6.05 -9.45
N PRO A 870 33.17 -7.00 -9.96
CA PRO A 870 34.34 -7.51 -9.24
C PRO A 870 35.47 -6.46 -9.16
N LEU A 871 36.34 -6.54 -8.16
CA LEU A 871 37.59 -5.75 -8.14
C LEU A 871 38.46 -6.08 -9.35
N GLY A 872 39.28 -5.12 -9.78
CA GLY A 872 40.30 -5.38 -10.79
C GLY A 872 41.41 -6.31 -10.31
N GLY A 873 42.10 -6.94 -11.25
CA GLY A 873 43.33 -7.70 -10.98
C GLY A 873 44.45 -6.81 -10.43
N GLU A 874 45.53 -7.40 -9.90
CA GLU A 874 46.66 -6.63 -9.38
C GLU A 874 47.25 -5.71 -10.47
N GLY A 875 47.28 -4.39 -10.21
CA GLY A 875 47.82 -3.40 -11.14
C GLY A 875 46.78 -2.76 -12.05
N GLU A 876 45.54 -3.25 -12.07
CA GLU A 876 44.41 -2.57 -12.71
C GLU A 876 44.01 -1.32 -11.92
N PHE A 877 43.42 -0.34 -12.60
CA PHE A 877 43.08 0.96 -12.03
C PHE A 877 42.03 0.90 -10.91
N ASP A 878 41.25 -0.19 -10.83
CA ASP A 878 40.17 -0.42 -9.88
C ASP A 878 40.43 -1.66 -8.99
N SER A 879 41.70 -1.99 -8.78
CA SER A 879 42.11 -3.16 -7.99
C SER A 879 41.86 -3.03 -6.49
N ASN A 880 41.63 -1.81 -5.98
CA ASN A 880 41.51 -1.53 -4.54
C ASN A 880 40.11 -1.09 -4.10
N GLY A 881 39.29 -0.56 -5.00
CA GLY A 881 37.93 -0.16 -4.66
C GLY A 881 37.20 0.55 -5.78
N HIS A 882 35.89 0.69 -5.59
CA HIS A 882 34.95 1.37 -6.48
C HIS A 882 34.19 2.48 -5.74
N ALA A 883 33.86 3.56 -6.44
CA ALA A 883 33.08 4.70 -5.91
C ALA A 883 32.31 5.39 -7.04
N GLY A 884 31.46 6.37 -6.69
CA GLY A 884 30.76 7.23 -7.66
C GLY A 884 30.04 6.49 -8.80
N PRO A 885 29.17 5.50 -8.53
CA PRO A 885 28.43 4.83 -9.60
C PRO A 885 27.50 5.80 -10.31
N GLU A 886 27.48 5.79 -11.63
CA GLU A 886 26.49 6.48 -12.46
C GLU A 886 25.92 5.53 -13.50
N VAL A 887 24.63 5.22 -13.33
CA VAL A 887 23.92 4.27 -14.18
C VAL A 887 22.92 4.99 -15.10
N LEU A 888 22.96 4.64 -16.38
CA LEU A 888 21.97 5.03 -17.36
C LEU A 888 21.70 3.89 -18.33
N LYS A 889 20.50 3.87 -18.91
CA LYS A 889 20.13 2.93 -19.97
C LYS A 889 20.02 3.70 -21.28
N VAL A 890 20.80 3.27 -22.27
CA VAL A 890 20.76 3.80 -23.65
C VAL A 890 20.36 2.62 -24.53
N ASP A 891 19.23 2.76 -25.21
CA ASP A 891 18.56 1.66 -25.92
C ASP A 891 18.39 0.42 -25.01
N ASP A 892 18.85 -0.74 -25.48
CA ASP A 892 18.79 -2.02 -24.75
C ASP A 892 20.08 -2.31 -23.97
N THR A 893 20.87 -1.29 -23.63
CA THR A 893 22.13 -1.46 -22.90
C THR A 893 22.21 -0.53 -21.69
N TYR A 894 22.51 -1.11 -20.53
CA TYR A 894 22.87 -0.38 -19.33
C TYR A 894 24.35 -0.03 -19.37
N PHE A 895 24.68 1.19 -19.00
CA PHE A 895 26.04 1.68 -18.79
C PHE A 895 26.21 2.06 -17.32
N LEU A 896 27.29 1.58 -16.72
CA LEU A 896 27.75 1.94 -15.39
C LEU A 896 29.08 2.66 -15.56
N PHE A 897 29.08 3.98 -15.40
CA PHE A 897 30.31 4.74 -15.18
C PHE A 897 30.64 4.67 -13.70
N TYR A 898 31.91 4.48 -13.37
CA TYR A 898 32.33 4.32 -11.99
C TYR A 898 33.76 4.82 -11.77
N LEU A 899 34.09 5.20 -10.55
CA LEU A 899 35.46 5.51 -10.15
C LEU A 899 36.14 4.24 -9.63
N GLY A 900 37.36 3.99 -10.11
CA GLY A 900 38.23 2.91 -9.65
C GLY A 900 39.46 3.45 -8.94
N ASN A 901 39.83 2.82 -7.82
CA ASN A 901 41.05 3.13 -7.09
C ASN A 901 42.11 2.03 -7.26
N ASP A 902 43.36 2.44 -7.47
CA ASP A 902 44.50 1.55 -7.47
C ASP A 902 45.37 1.74 -6.21
N LYS A 903 45.83 0.63 -5.63
CA LYS A 903 46.55 0.62 -4.34
C LYS A 903 47.93 1.28 -4.42
N LYS A 904 48.55 1.34 -5.61
CA LYS A 904 49.95 1.79 -5.79
C LYS A 904 50.05 3.31 -6.02
N ARG A 905 49.08 3.91 -6.70
CA ARG A 905 49.02 5.34 -7.07
C ARG A 905 48.08 6.12 -6.16
N ALA A 906 47.22 5.44 -5.40
CA ALA A 906 46.28 6.04 -4.44
C ALA A 906 45.48 7.20 -5.06
N ARG A 907 44.93 6.97 -6.25
CA ARG A 907 44.16 7.94 -7.04
C ARG A 907 42.93 7.25 -7.63
N TRP A 908 41.89 8.03 -7.90
CA TRP A 908 40.66 7.57 -8.53
C TRP A 908 40.57 8.06 -9.98
N SER A 909 40.25 7.14 -10.89
CA SER A 909 40.02 7.38 -12.32
C SER A 909 38.72 6.72 -12.75
N ALA A 910 38.07 7.16 -13.83
CA ALA A 910 36.76 6.62 -14.21
C ALA A 910 36.86 5.48 -15.23
N GLY A 911 36.12 4.40 -14.99
CA GLY A 911 35.88 3.30 -15.92
C GLY A 911 34.42 3.22 -16.32
N VAL A 912 34.13 2.33 -17.28
CA VAL A 912 32.78 1.97 -17.72
C VAL A 912 32.59 0.45 -17.73
N ALA A 913 31.39 0.01 -17.39
CA ALA A 913 30.92 -1.36 -17.55
C ALA A 913 29.54 -1.36 -18.23
N THR A 914 29.22 -2.44 -18.93
CA THR A 914 27.93 -2.60 -19.62
C THR A 914 27.15 -3.80 -19.10
N SER A 915 25.84 -3.73 -19.19
CA SER A 915 24.93 -4.83 -18.84
C SER A 915 23.70 -4.83 -19.74
N LYS A 916 23.09 -6.00 -19.93
CA LYS A 916 21.80 -6.14 -20.63
C LYS A 916 20.60 -6.16 -19.68
N ASP A 917 20.81 -6.57 -18.44
CA ASP A 917 19.76 -6.77 -17.43
C ASP A 917 19.92 -5.85 -16.21
N GLY A 918 20.99 -5.05 -16.17
CA GLY A 918 21.32 -4.17 -15.04
C GLY A 918 21.85 -4.92 -13.81
N LYS A 919 22.11 -6.23 -13.91
CA LYS A 919 22.59 -7.10 -12.83
C LYS A 919 23.94 -7.73 -13.16
N ASN A 920 24.10 -8.22 -14.39
CA ASN A 920 25.32 -8.87 -14.85
C ASN A 920 26.14 -7.87 -15.68
N TRP A 921 27.28 -7.46 -15.15
CA TRP A 921 28.08 -6.36 -15.69
C TRP A 921 29.40 -6.86 -16.28
N THR A 922 29.77 -6.32 -17.44
CA THR A 922 31.05 -6.56 -18.12
C THR A 922 31.83 -5.26 -18.20
N LYS A 923 33.02 -5.22 -17.57
CA LYS A 923 33.92 -4.06 -17.63
C LYS A 923 34.47 -3.89 -19.05
N SER A 924 34.65 -2.65 -19.49
CA SER A 924 35.39 -2.36 -20.72
C SER A 924 36.88 -2.69 -20.54
N SER A 925 37.49 -3.25 -21.59
CA SER A 925 38.94 -3.45 -21.66
C SER A 925 39.71 -2.14 -21.87
N ALA A 926 39.04 -1.05 -22.25
CA ALA A 926 39.63 0.27 -22.41
C ALA A 926 39.69 1.07 -21.08
N ASN A 927 39.23 0.49 -19.97
CA ASN A 927 39.25 1.15 -18.68
C ASN A 927 40.70 1.42 -18.18
N PRO A 928 40.96 2.59 -17.55
CA PRO A 928 40.02 3.70 -17.31
C PRO A 928 39.75 4.52 -18.58
N VAL A 929 38.49 4.91 -18.78
CA VAL A 929 38.03 5.71 -19.94
C VAL A 929 38.17 7.22 -19.72
N LEU A 930 38.42 7.65 -18.48
CA LEU A 930 38.76 9.05 -18.14
C LEU A 930 39.76 9.05 -16.97
N ASP A 931 41.00 9.45 -17.24
CA ASP A 931 42.07 9.54 -16.23
C ASP A 931 42.30 11.00 -15.76
N ILE A 932 43.08 11.17 -14.69
CA ILE A 932 43.48 12.48 -14.17
C ILE A 932 44.30 13.30 -15.18
N GLY A 933 44.36 14.61 -14.99
CA GLY A 933 45.21 15.50 -15.80
C GLY A 933 46.71 15.34 -15.51
N GLY A 934 47.53 16.11 -16.22
CA GLY A 934 48.97 16.22 -15.89
C GLY A 934 49.20 16.80 -14.49
N PRO A 935 50.43 16.72 -13.94
CA PRO A 935 50.73 17.14 -12.57
C PRO A 935 50.31 18.58 -12.21
N ASP A 936 50.39 19.51 -13.17
CA ASP A 936 50.01 20.92 -12.97
C ASP A 936 48.54 21.22 -13.33
N ALA A 937 47.79 20.21 -13.76
CA ALA A 937 46.38 20.36 -14.10
C ALA A 937 45.52 20.46 -12.84
N TRP A 938 44.41 21.19 -12.96
CA TRP A 938 43.43 21.34 -11.88
C TRP A 938 42.81 20.01 -11.44
N ASP A 939 42.78 19.01 -12.33
CA ASP A 939 42.32 17.64 -12.11
C ASP A 939 43.48 16.62 -12.08
N GLY A 940 44.70 17.07 -11.80
CA GLY A 940 45.93 16.26 -11.80
C GLY A 940 46.15 15.38 -10.57
N GLY A 941 45.23 15.36 -9.60
CA GLY A 941 45.37 14.59 -8.36
C GLY A 941 44.46 13.36 -8.28
N SER A 942 43.14 13.55 -8.30
CA SER A 942 42.16 12.45 -8.21
C SER A 942 40.76 12.89 -8.66
N LEU A 943 39.99 12.00 -9.28
CA LEU A 943 38.56 12.21 -9.56
C LEU A 943 37.72 11.87 -8.32
N MET A 944 36.67 12.64 -8.05
CA MET A 944 35.91 12.59 -6.78
C MET A 944 34.41 12.33 -6.96
N GLY A 945 33.87 12.48 -8.17
CA GLY A 945 32.44 12.25 -8.44
C GLY A 945 32.15 12.37 -9.93
N LEU A 946 31.03 11.77 -10.37
CA LEU A 946 30.61 11.73 -11.76
C LEU A 946 29.13 12.08 -11.87
N ALA A 947 28.73 12.71 -12.97
CA ALA A 947 27.35 12.71 -13.44
C ALA A 947 27.35 12.51 -14.96
N VAL A 948 26.52 11.61 -15.46
CA VAL A 948 26.50 11.23 -16.88
C VAL A 948 25.10 11.37 -17.46
N LEU A 949 25.00 12.08 -18.58
CA LEU A 949 23.77 12.18 -19.38
C LEU A 949 24.02 11.69 -20.80
N TRP A 950 23.00 11.06 -21.40
CA TRP A 950 22.97 10.76 -22.83
C TRP A 950 22.18 11.86 -23.55
N LEU A 951 22.88 12.67 -24.34
CA LEU A 951 22.32 13.83 -25.06
C LEU A 951 22.90 13.87 -26.47
N ASP A 952 22.05 14.20 -27.45
CA ASP A 952 22.46 14.41 -28.84
C ASP A 952 23.35 13.28 -29.40
N GLY A 953 23.03 12.02 -29.03
CA GLY A 953 23.75 10.82 -29.46
C GLY A 953 25.14 10.63 -28.82
N ARG A 954 25.43 11.31 -27.71
CA ARG A 954 26.74 11.29 -27.04
C ARG A 954 26.61 11.14 -25.53
N PHE A 955 27.67 10.62 -24.90
CA PHE A 955 27.83 10.65 -23.45
C PHE A 955 28.43 11.99 -23.04
N HIS A 956 27.69 12.73 -22.22
CA HIS A 956 28.10 13.98 -21.60
C HIS A 956 28.45 13.67 -20.14
N VAL A 957 29.71 13.88 -19.75
CA VAL A 957 30.26 13.48 -18.45
C VAL A 957 30.75 14.71 -17.72
N TRP A 958 30.11 15.06 -16.61
CA TRP A 958 30.64 16.01 -15.64
C TRP A 958 31.40 15.23 -14.58
N TYR A 959 32.56 15.74 -14.17
CA TYR A 959 33.40 15.03 -13.21
C TYR A 959 34.02 15.99 -12.20
N ALA A 960 33.92 15.68 -10.91
CA ALA A 960 34.61 16.42 -9.86
C ALA A 960 36.06 15.93 -9.74
N ALA A 961 37.01 16.83 -9.52
CA ALA A 961 38.40 16.47 -9.31
C ALA A 961 39.15 17.47 -8.44
N LEU A 962 40.29 17.00 -7.89
CA LEU A 962 41.25 17.80 -7.15
C LEU A 962 42.61 17.85 -7.85
N ALA A 963 43.37 18.92 -7.59
CA ALA A 963 44.71 19.13 -8.13
C ALA A 963 45.77 18.28 -7.41
N ALA A 964 46.94 18.09 -8.03
CA ALA A 964 48.05 17.39 -7.40
C ALA A 964 48.48 18.09 -6.10
N GLY A 965 48.83 17.32 -5.05
CA GLY A 965 49.25 17.85 -3.75
C GLY A 965 48.11 18.29 -2.80
N ALA A 966 46.85 18.19 -3.21
CA ALA A 966 45.70 18.46 -2.33
C ALA A 966 45.31 17.29 -1.41
N LYS A 967 46.04 16.15 -1.46
CA LYS A 967 45.70 14.90 -0.75
C LYS A 967 45.84 14.98 0.78
N ASP A 968 46.68 15.88 1.30
CA ASP A 968 46.91 16.06 2.74
C ASP A 968 45.99 17.12 3.36
N LYS A 969 45.10 17.71 2.55
CA LYS A 969 44.10 18.69 3.00
C LYS A 969 42.77 18.00 3.24
N SER A 970 41.93 18.57 4.10
CA SER A 970 40.54 18.11 4.20
C SER A 970 39.82 18.29 2.85
N GLU A 971 38.80 17.48 2.56
CA GLU A 971 38.05 17.58 1.28
C GLU A 971 37.48 18.99 1.03
N ALA A 972 37.12 19.71 2.10
CA ALA A 972 36.71 21.11 2.04
C ALA A 972 37.86 22.01 1.54
N GLU A 973 39.07 21.84 2.05
CA GLU A 973 40.26 22.64 1.73
C GLU A 973 40.98 22.21 0.45
N ALA A 974 40.57 21.09 -0.15
CA ALA A 974 41.15 20.51 -1.35
C ALA A 974 40.78 21.26 -2.64
N GLY A 975 39.85 22.23 -2.56
CA GLY A 975 39.50 23.09 -3.69
C GLY A 975 38.88 22.33 -4.86
N ILE A 976 38.00 21.36 -4.57
CA ILE A 976 37.37 20.47 -5.57
C ILE A 976 36.58 21.30 -6.59
N ARG A 977 36.76 20.97 -7.88
CA ARG A 977 36.10 21.63 -9.02
C ARG A 977 35.46 20.58 -9.94
N ILE A 978 34.48 20.99 -10.75
CA ILE A 978 33.79 20.13 -11.71
C ILE A 978 34.28 20.49 -13.12
N GLY A 979 34.76 19.49 -13.84
CA GLY A 979 35.11 19.54 -15.25
C GLY A 979 34.04 18.88 -16.12
N TYR A 980 34.24 18.94 -17.44
CA TYR A 980 33.32 18.39 -18.41
C TYR A 980 34.07 17.63 -19.50
N ALA A 981 33.58 16.46 -19.85
CA ALA A 981 34.07 15.59 -20.92
C ALA A 981 32.90 15.10 -21.78
N ILE A 982 33.19 14.76 -23.03
CA ILE A 982 32.18 14.29 -23.99
C ILE A 982 32.75 13.17 -24.88
N SER A 983 31.92 12.21 -25.26
CA SER A 983 32.31 11.16 -26.20
C SER A 983 32.60 11.71 -27.61
N LYS A 984 33.70 11.28 -28.22
CA LYS A 984 34.08 11.65 -29.60
C LYS A 984 33.28 10.82 -30.62
N SER A 985 32.67 11.46 -31.62
CA SER A 985 32.01 10.73 -32.72
C SER A 985 33.05 10.14 -33.68
N ASP A 986 32.91 8.87 -34.04
CA ASP A 986 33.70 8.25 -35.11
C ASP A 986 33.34 8.87 -36.47
N THR A 987 34.03 9.93 -36.85
CA THR A 987 34.11 10.38 -38.24
C THR A 987 35.53 10.15 -38.74
N SER A 988 35.76 8.96 -39.28
CA SER A 988 36.86 8.73 -40.23
C SER A 988 36.31 8.06 -41.49
N GLY A 989 36.44 8.74 -42.63
CA GLY A 989 36.35 8.14 -43.97
C GLY A 989 35.24 8.65 -44.91
N SER A 990 35.41 9.80 -45.55
CA SER A 990 35.24 9.98 -47.02
C SER A 990 35.35 11.46 -47.41
N THR A 991 36.57 11.95 -47.61
CA THR A 991 36.81 13.08 -48.51
C THR A 991 36.75 12.57 -49.95
N HIS A 992 35.55 12.46 -50.51
CA HIS A 992 35.39 12.56 -51.96
C HIS A 992 35.30 14.06 -52.31
N PRO A 993 36.23 14.62 -53.11
CA PRO A 993 36.13 16.01 -53.53
C PRO A 993 35.00 16.13 -54.54
N ALA A 994 33.87 16.70 -54.13
CA ALA A 994 32.90 17.21 -55.07
C ALA A 994 33.49 18.46 -55.73
N GLN A 995 33.88 18.30 -56.99
CA GLN A 995 34.24 19.39 -57.90
C GLN A 995 33.09 20.42 -57.94
N ALA A 996 33.35 21.62 -57.44
CA ALA A 996 32.61 22.80 -57.85
C ALA A 996 33.22 23.28 -59.18
N GLY A 997 32.55 23.00 -60.28
CA GLY A 997 32.83 23.66 -61.54
C GLY A 997 32.30 25.10 -61.49
N GLU A 998 33.20 26.07 -61.35
CA GLU A 998 32.97 27.41 -61.86
C GLU A 998 33.14 27.37 -63.39
N ARG A 999 32.05 27.60 -64.11
CA ARG A 999 32.11 28.19 -65.46
C ARG A 999 31.72 29.66 -65.32
N SER A 1000 32.66 30.56 -65.56
CA SER A 1000 32.36 31.87 -66.14
C SER A 1000 33.29 32.13 -67.31
N LYS A 1001 32.76 32.01 -68.53
CA LYS A 1001 33.32 32.51 -69.80
C LYS A 1001 34.67 31.96 -70.29
N GLU A 1002 34.63 31.74 -71.60
CA GLU A 1002 35.67 31.42 -72.60
C GLU A 1002 36.24 30.00 -72.62
#